data_AF-A0A9D5QCG9-F1
#
_entry.id   AF-A0A9D5QCG9-F1
#
_cell.length_a   1.000
_cell.length_b   1.000
_cell.length_c   1.000
_cell.angle_alpha   90.00
_cell.angle_beta   90.00
_cell.angle_gamma   90.00
#
_symmetry.space_group_name_H-M   'P 1'
#
loop_
_entity.id
_entity.type
_entity.pdbx_description
1 polymer ?
#
loop_
_entity_poly.entity_id
_entity_poly.type
_entity_poly.pdbx_seq_one_letter_code
_entity_poly.pdbx_strand_id
1 'polypeptide(L)'
;MNSFEKKRKISAEVVGLLLFVISTSFLFAEPVNPGTAAQVAEVKTGVINYTFDEAKVSISNFRLAGSTPDPLYSDDNELLAWVFDLAPEGFIVVTGNTDLVPVIAYSTHGSFPWDEDPNNIMLYMLRTDIDMRMSARDALPHERIEENHLQWEEYLSGNILELAPGDSWPPEGQTSTGGWVELTWHQGSPYNADCPIDPATSNRCVVGCVATAMSMIVAFWQYTESVTFTSADDYLTYTRNIYIDATTASIPSIDYNNGSPSNAMAAAISYACGVSVQMDYTSQGSGAITSDCANALKTFFDFISADPMEDYLPDFYPTLEQNMKDSMPAQLSIEKSDGTGDHSIVCDGFREPSGGGDDEWHLNFGWGGGSPDPITSAWYVLPEGMPGDYSVIKYGVVNIEAPERPGAVPVADFSGDPRSGTAALTVYFTDLSSGNPTEWEWDFGDSRTSTTQNPTHVYEADGSYTVSLTVRNSDGEDTEVKADYISVGASAPTAEFSGAPTSGDAPLTVNFTDESTGEITDWSWEFGDGNTSTTPSPGPTHEYTDPGTYTVSLTVSNPYGSDTRTRNDYINVGTAPQPPSAEFSASPTSGDAPLVVNFTDESTGNPDSWSWDFGDGGTSTDQDPSYTYNSGGTYTVSLTATNAQGSNTETKSNYITVNELNPPVAAFIADPSSGYVPFTHRMTVQFRDESTEDPEEWAWNFGDGGTSTEQNPTHTYTSAGSFEVTLTATNGDGSDTATDTVVLASLPSEYFILPAMADYDAKEVEVKYGAPSDTKIEIFVYNVSGQLVRRLLTREIPRGEYTAIWDLTDERRLPVSPGVYFLELRADDGGAASKIVIAR
;
A
#
# COMPACT_ATOMS: atom_id res chain seq x y z
N MET A 1 -1.80 -27.93 34.20
CA MET A 1 -0.98 -28.00 32.96
C MET A 1 -1.54 -28.98 31.91
N ASN A 2 -2.85 -29.30 31.91
CA ASN A 2 -3.51 -30.07 30.84
C ASN A 2 -5.01 -29.70 30.64
N SER A 3 -5.43 -28.52 31.09
CA SER A 3 -6.75 -27.92 30.76
C SER A 3 -6.64 -26.69 29.84
N PHE A 4 -5.48 -26.03 29.79
CA PHE A 4 -5.24 -24.83 28.98
C PHE A 4 -5.09 -25.09 27.46
N GLU A 5 -4.80 -26.33 27.03
CA GLU A 5 -4.54 -26.63 25.61
C GLU A 5 -5.80 -26.93 24.76
N LYS A 6 -7.03 -26.83 25.32
CA LYS A 6 -8.25 -27.21 24.60
C LYS A 6 -9.06 -26.05 23.99
N LYS A 7 -8.78 -24.78 24.32
CA LYS A 7 -9.59 -23.63 23.87
C LYS A 7 -9.12 -22.93 22.58
N ARG A 8 -8.07 -23.38 21.87
CA ARG A 8 -7.74 -22.85 20.52
C ARG A 8 -7.30 -23.93 19.55
N LYS A 9 -8.25 -24.36 18.72
CA LYS A 9 -7.96 -25.13 17.49
C LYS A 9 -8.80 -24.63 16.33
N ILE A 10 -8.65 -23.34 16.00
CA ILE A 10 -9.08 -22.78 14.72
C ILE A 10 -7.88 -22.05 14.10
N SER A 11 -7.39 -22.64 13.00
CA SER A 11 -6.40 -22.22 12.00
C SER A 11 -5.18 -21.37 12.41
N ALA A 12 -4.09 -22.05 12.77
CA ALA A 12 -2.73 -21.49 12.82
C ALA A 12 -2.05 -21.34 11.43
N GLU A 13 -2.78 -21.32 10.32
CA GLU A 13 -2.19 -21.30 8.96
C GLU A 13 -2.46 -20.04 8.12
N VAL A 14 -3.05 -18.98 8.68
CA VAL A 14 -3.18 -17.67 7.96
C VAL A 14 -2.46 -16.51 8.65
N VAL A 15 -1.99 -16.67 9.89
CA VAL A 15 -1.28 -15.60 10.63
C VAL A 15 0.25 -15.58 10.36
N GLY A 16 0.74 -16.52 9.54
CA GLY A 16 2.17 -16.74 9.32
C GLY A 16 2.91 -15.71 8.45
N LEU A 17 2.26 -14.66 7.94
CA LEU A 17 2.92 -13.72 7.01
C LEU A 17 2.50 -12.25 7.18
N LEU A 18 2.28 -11.79 8.41
CA LEU A 18 2.21 -10.33 8.72
C LEU A 18 2.85 -9.95 10.06
N LEU A 19 3.69 -10.82 10.64
CA LEU A 19 4.39 -10.61 11.92
C LEU A 19 5.88 -10.25 11.73
N PHE A 20 6.17 -9.35 10.79
CA PHE A 20 7.44 -8.63 10.77
C PHE A 20 7.11 -7.16 10.57
N VAL A 21 7.37 -6.35 11.60
CA VAL A 21 7.06 -4.92 11.76
C VAL A 21 5.73 -4.59 12.45
N ILE A 22 5.55 -5.04 13.70
CA ILE A 22 4.94 -4.23 14.77
C ILE A 22 5.85 -4.35 16.00
N SER A 23 5.98 -3.24 16.73
CA SER A 23 7.09 -2.90 17.60
C SER A 23 7.36 -3.85 18.77
N THR A 24 8.65 -4.09 19.03
CA THR A 24 9.22 -4.53 20.31
C THR A 24 9.08 -3.44 21.40
N SER A 25 7.89 -2.88 21.55
CA SER A 25 7.47 -1.83 22.48
C SER A 25 6.02 -2.20 22.75
N PHE A 26 5.67 -3.11 23.65
CA PHE A 26 5.80 -3.01 25.10
C PHE A 26 5.89 -4.41 25.71
N LEU A 27 6.92 -4.67 26.51
CA LEU A 27 6.92 -5.75 27.52
C LEU A 27 7.09 -5.12 28.92
N PHE A 28 6.76 -3.82 29.03
CA PHE A 28 6.85 -3.06 30.25
C PHE A 28 5.47 -2.54 30.58
N ALA A 29 5.05 -2.82 31.81
CA ALA A 29 3.87 -2.26 32.42
C ALA A 29 3.85 -0.73 32.30
N GLU A 30 2.75 -0.17 31.83
CA GLU A 30 2.56 1.26 31.77
C GLU A 30 1.46 1.71 32.75
N PRO A 31 1.71 2.76 33.55
CA PRO A 31 0.63 3.47 34.23
C PRO A 31 -0.36 4.01 33.20
N VAL A 32 -1.64 3.69 33.38
CA VAL A 32 -2.71 4.12 32.48
C VAL A 32 -3.07 5.57 32.82
N ASN A 33 -2.99 6.46 31.83
CA ASN A 33 -3.41 7.85 31.99
C ASN A 33 -4.94 8.00 31.79
N PRO A 34 -5.56 9.09 32.27
CA PRO A 34 -7.01 9.30 32.16
C PRO A 34 -7.57 9.24 30.73
N GLY A 35 -6.79 9.67 29.73
CA GLY A 35 -7.20 9.69 28.33
C GLY A 35 -7.25 8.30 27.72
N THR A 36 -6.23 7.48 27.98
CA THR A 36 -6.21 6.06 27.61
C THR A 36 -7.36 5.33 28.29
N ALA A 37 -7.59 5.56 29.58
CA ALA A 37 -8.71 4.97 30.31
C ALA A 37 -10.08 5.38 29.74
N ALA A 38 -10.23 6.64 29.32
CA ALA A 38 -11.46 7.13 28.72
C ALA A 38 -11.76 6.44 27.38
N GLN A 39 -10.74 6.21 26.55
CA GLN A 39 -10.89 5.47 25.31
C GLN A 39 -11.37 4.03 25.56
N VAL A 40 -10.78 3.33 26.52
CA VAL A 40 -11.22 1.98 26.92
C VAL A 40 -12.66 1.99 27.41
N ALA A 41 -13.04 2.96 28.26
CA ALA A 41 -14.40 3.09 28.77
C ALA A 41 -15.42 3.42 27.66
N GLU A 42 -15.07 4.25 26.68
CA GLU A 42 -15.89 4.53 25.51
C GLU A 42 -16.14 3.26 24.68
N VAL A 43 -15.10 2.47 24.44
CA VAL A 43 -15.20 1.21 23.69
C VAL A 43 -16.04 0.19 24.45
N LYS A 44 -15.83 0.02 25.77
CA LYS A 44 -16.69 -0.84 26.60
C LYS A 44 -18.15 -0.39 26.59
N THR A 45 -18.40 0.92 26.60
CA THR A 45 -19.77 1.46 26.47
C THR A 45 -20.38 1.08 25.11
N GLY A 46 -19.58 1.13 24.04
CA GLY A 46 -19.98 0.66 22.71
C GLY A 46 -20.32 -0.83 22.69
N VAL A 47 -19.50 -1.67 23.33
CA VAL A 47 -19.74 -3.11 23.50
C VAL A 47 -21.06 -3.35 24.24
N ILE A 48 -21.30 -2.68 25.36
CA ILE A 48 -22.56 -2.80 26.13
C ILE A 48 -23.77 -2.50 25.24
N ASN A 49 -23.77 -1.38 24.51
CA ASN A 49 -24.88 -1.02 23.63
C ASN A 49 -25.08 -2.04 22.51
N TYR A 50 -23.98 -2.52 21.90
CA TYR A 50 -24.02 -3.53 20.85
C TYR A 50 -24.66 -4.84 21.34
N THR A 51 -24.29 -5.32 22.54
CA THR A 51 -24.85 -6.57 23.08
C THR A 51 -26.36 -6.48 23.29
N PHE A 52 -26.86 -5.34 23.79
CA PHE A 52 -28.30 -5.14 23.94
C PHE A 52 -29.04 -5.03 22.60
N ASP A 53 -28.43 -4.40 21.59
CA ASP A 53 -28.98 -4.29 20.24
C ASP A 53 -29.10 -5.69 19.58
N GLU A 54 -28.06 -6.52 19.67
CA GLU A 54 -28.07 -7.91 19.16
C GLU A 54 -29.11 -8.78 19.86
N ALA A 55 -29.25 -8.63 21.18
CA ALA A 55 -30.28 -9.30 21.97
C ALA A 55 -31.70 -8.76 21.70
N LYS A 56 -31.84 -7.70 20.89
CA LYS A 56 -33.11 -7.01 20.57
C LYS A 56 -33.83 -6.49 21.81
N VAL A 57 -33.07 -6.10 22.83
CA VAL A 57 -33.58 -5.60 24.11
C VAL A 57 -33.68 -4.08 24.00
N SER A 58 -34.89 -3.54 24.11
CA SER A 58 -35.11 -2.09 24.02
C SER A 58 -34.71 -1.39 25.32
N ILE A 59 -33.46 -0.92 25.41
CA ILE A 59 -32.93 -0.15 26.55
C ILE A 59 -32.51 1.27 26.15
N SER A 60 -32.03 2.06 27.12
CA SER A 60 -31.47 3.39 26.89
C SER A 60 -30.04 3.29 26.38
N ASN A 61 -29.69 3.95 25.26
CA ASN A 61 -28.30 3.99 24.79
C ASN A 61 -27.39 4.61 25.85
N PHE A 62 -26.49 3.79 26.39
CA PHE A 62 -25.51 4.19 27.38
C PHE A 62 -24.43 5.05 26.75
N ARG A 63 -23.95 6.04 27.50
CA ARG A 63 -22.79 6.86 27.16
C ARG A 63 -22.05 7.24 28.43
N LEU A 64 -20.78 7.61 28.33
CA LEU A 64 -20.09 8.24 29.44
C LEU A 64 -20.80 9.55 29.84
N ALA A 65 -21.07 9.72 31.13
CA ALA A 65 -21.71 10.92 31.67
C ALA A 65 -20.81 12.17 31.58
N GLY A 66 -19.50 11.96 31.53
CA GLY A 66 -18.47 12.97 31.30
C GLY A 66 -17.14 12.34 30.88
N SER A 67 -16.22 13.15 30.37
CA SER A 67 -14.92 12.70 29.85
C SER A 67 -13.79 12.72 30.89
N THR A 68 -14.09 13.03 32.16
CA THR A 68 -13.11 13.09 33.24
C THR A 68 -13.41 11.97 34.23
N PRO A 69 -12.56 10.93 34.33
CA PRO A 69 -12.74 9.87 35.31
C PRO A 69 -12.35 10.31 36.71
N ASP A 70 -12.93 9.63 37.69
CA ASP A 70 -12.52 9.72 39.08
C ASP A 70 -11.47 8.63 39.39
N PRO A 71 -10.30 8.99 39.95
CA PRO A 71 -9.27 8.02 40.29
C PRO A 71 -9.62 7.25 41.56
N LEU A 72 -9.50 5.92 41.52
CA LEU A 72 -9.51 5.05 42.69
C LEU A 72 -8.08 4.75 43.12
N TYR A 73 -7.77 5.04 44.39
CA TYR A 73 -6.45 4.83 44.98
C TYR A 73 -6.46 3.69 46.00
N SER A 74 -5.29 3.08 46.21
CA SER A 74 -5.01 2.20 47.35
C SER A 74 -4.82 3.01 48.64
N ASP A 75 -4.77 2.32 49.78
CA ASP A 75 -4.51 2.95 51.09
C ASP A 75 -3.12 3.60 51.16
N ASP A 76 -2.15 3.09 50.38
CA ASP A 76 -0.81 3.65 50.21
C ASP A 76 -0.74 4.75 49.12
N ASN A 77 -1.89 5.20 48.62
CA ASN A 77 -2.05 6.27 47.64
C ASN A 77 -1.43 5.94 46.25
N GLU A 78 -1.43 4.66 45.87
CA GLU A 78 -1.13 4.21 44.51
C GLU A 78 -2.41 4.20 43.67
N LEU A 79 -2.32 4.60 42.39
CA LEU A 79 -3.48 4.59 41.50
C LEU A 79 -3.84 3.14 41.13
N LEU A 80 -5.04 2.72 41.48
CA LEU A 80 -5.56 1.38 41.20
C LEU A 80 -6.41 1.35 39.93
N ALA A 81 -7.31 2.31 39.75
CA ALA A 81 -8.24 2.35 38.63
C ALA A 81 -8.77 3.76 38.32
N TRP A 82 -9.39 3.89 37.16
CA TRP A 82 -10.19 5.03 36.72
C TRP A 82 -11.65 4.60 36.64
N VAL A 83 -12.53 5.33 37.32
CA VAL A 83 -13.96 5.05 37.35
C VAL A 83 -14.69 6.08 36.52
N PHE A 84 -15.61 5.62 35.66
CA PHE A 84 -16.43 6.43 34.79
C PHE A 84 -17.90 6.18 35.06
N ASP A 85 -18.67 7.24 35.32
CA ASP A 85 -20.13 7.15 35.39
C ASP A 85 -20.73 7.05 33.98
N LEU A 86 -21.79 6.25 33.85
CA LEU A 86 -22.62 6.13 32.67
C LEU A 86 -23.89 6.97 32.79
N ALA A 87 -24.41 7.44 31.66
CA ALA A 87 -25.74 8.01 31.52
C ALA A 87 -26.62 7.05 30.69
N PRO A 88 -27.89 6.80 31.09
CA PRO A 88 -28.62 7.46 32.18
C PRO A 88 -28.19 7.08 33.60
N GLU A 89 -27.63 5.88 33.77
CA GLU A 89 -27.04 5.37 35.02
C GLU A 89 -26.02 4.29 34.67
N GLY A 90 -25.29 3.79 35.68
CA GLY A 90 -24.24 2.80 35.56
C GLY A 90 -22.84 3.38 35.79
N PHE A 91 -21.84 2.51 35.71
CA PHE A 91 -20.42 2.89 35.76
C PHE A 91 -19.54 1.85 35.06
N ILE A 92 -18.30 2.23 34.74
CA ILE A 92 -17.23 1.36 34.23
C ILE A 92 -15.96 1.62 35.05
N VAL A 93 -15.27 0.56 35.44
CA VAL A 93 -13.99 0.60 36.18
C VAL A 93 -12.87 0.08 35.28
N VAL A 94 -11.96 0.98 34.90
CA VAL A 94 -10.79 0.70 34.06
C VAL A 94 -9.56 0.61 34.93
N THR A 95 -8.76 -0.45 34.84
CA THR A 95 -7.58 -0.60 35.72
C THR A 95 -6.48 0.42 35.39
N GLY A 96 -5.68 0.77 36.40
CA GLY A 96 -4.66 1.81 36.32
C GLY A 96 -3.31 1.34 35.75
N ASN A 97 -3.18 0.06 35.37
CA ASN A 97 -1.93 -0.53 34.91
C ASN A 97 -2.18 -1.56 33.81
N THR A 98 -1.39 -1.50 32.74
CA THR A 98 -1.60 -2.37 31.57
C THR A 98 -1.31 -3.85 31.81
N ASP A 99 -0.59 -4.22 32.87
CA ASP A 99 -0.38 -5.63 33.23
C ASP A 99 -1.63 -6.31 33.79
N LEU A 100 -2.69 -5.56 34.08
CA LEU A 100 -3.98 -6.07 34.53
C LEU A 100 -5.02 -5.95 33.40
N VAL A 101 -6.15 -6.65 33.56
CA VAL A 101 -7.28 -6.59 32.62
C VAL A 101 -7.75 -5.14 32.41
N PRO A 102 -8.10 -4.70 31.17
CA PRO A 102 -8.47 -3.31 30.92
C PRO A 102 -9.69 -2.85 31.71
N VAL A 103 -10.77 -3.61 31.67
CA VAL A 103 -12.02 -3.34 32.40
C VAL A 103 -12.22 -4.45 33.42
N ILE A 104 -12.20 -4.11 34.71
CA ILE A 104 -12.36 -5.11 35.78
C ILE A 104 -13.81 -5.23 36.27
N ALA A 105 -14.59 -4.16 36.17
CA ALA A 105 -15.98 -4.16 36.60
C ALA A 105 -16.81 -3.11 35.84
N TYR A 106 -18.09 -3.37 35.67
CA TYR A 106 -19.07 -2.38 35.22
C TYR A 106 -20.47 -2.74 35.70
N SER A 107 -21.35 -1.75 35.72
CA SER A 107 -22.79 -1.97 35.90
C SER A 107 -23.56 -1.03 35.00
N THR A 108 -24.70 -1.51 34.52
CA THR A 108 -25.69 -0.71 33.78
C THR A 108 -26.75 -0.11 34.70
N HIS A 109 -26.63 -0.33 36.01
CA HIS A 109 -27.57 0.10 37.04
C HIS A 109 -26.86 0.89 38.14
N GLY A 110 -27.50 1.95 38.65
CA GLY A 110 -26.98 2.73 39.77
C GLY A 110 -25.69 3.52 39.45
N SER A 111 -25.28 4.40 40.36
CA SER A 111 -24.02 5.15 40.24
C SER A 111 -22.97 4.54 41.15
N PHE A 112 -21.69 4.61 40.76
CA PHE A 112 -20.59 4.00 41.53
C PHE A 112 -20.62 4.45 43.00
N PRO A 113 -20.46 3.52 43.98
CA PRO A 113 -20.71 3.84 45.38
C PRO A 113 -19.42 4.35 46.01
N TRP A 114 -19.18 5.67 45.94
CA TRP A 114 -17.98 6.30 46.48
C TRP A 114 -17.93 6.44 48.00
N ASP A 115 -18.97 6.02 48.73
CA ASP A 115 -18.98 6.12 50.18
C ASP A 115 -17.94 5.18 50.80
N GLU A 116 -17.08 5.73 51.67
CA GLU A 116 -16.05 5.00 52.42
C GLU A 116 -16.65 4.31 53.65
N ASP A 117 -17.97 4.03 53.65
CA ASP A 117 -18.59 3.21 54.68
C ASP A 117 -17.87 1.84 54.69
N PRO A 118 -17.35 1.37 55.84
CA PRO A 118 -16.66 0.08 55.93
C PRO A 118 -17.54 -1.13 55.56
N ASN A 119 -18.85 -0.91 55.37
CA ASN A 119 -19.77 -1.90 54.89
C ASN A 119 -20.09 -1.81 53.38
N ASN A 120 -19.61 -0.78 52.66
CA ASN A 120 -19.65 -0.71 51.21
C ASN A 120 -18.71 -1.76 50.61
N ILE A 121 -19.23 -2.97 50.40
CA ILE A 121 -18.41 -4.10 49.97
C ILE A 121 -17.87 -3.93 48.56
N MET A 122 -18.59 -3.24 47.67
CA MET A 122 -18.17 -3.12 46.28
C MET A 122 -16.89 -2.27 46.17
N LEU A 123 -16.88 -1.07 46.75
CA LEU A 123 -15.69 -0.22 46.77
C LEU A 123 -14.52 -0.93 47.46
N TYR A 124 -14.81 -1.60 48.57
CA TYR A 124 -13.84 -2.36 49.33
C TYR A 124 -13.21 -3.51 48.52
N MET A 125 -14.05 -4.34 47.90
CA MET A 125 -13.66 -5.50 47.09
C MET A 125 -12.81 -5.03 45.91
N LEU A 126 -13.24 -3.99 45.19
CA LEU A 126 -12.46 -3.43 44.08
C LEU A 126 -11.10 -2.93 44.52
N ARG A 127 -11.05 -2.12 45.60
CA ARG A 127 -9.78 -1.58 46.12
C ARG A 127 -8.83 -2.70 46.50
N THR A 128 -9.31 -3.70 47.24
CA THR A 128 -8.50 -4.80 47.75
C THR A 128 -8.07 -5.76 46.64
N ASP A 129 -8.98 -6.14 45.74
CA ASP A 129 -8.67 -7.04 44.62
C ASP A 129 -7.63 -6.40 43.68
N ILE A 130 -7.85 -5.16 43.25
CA ILE A 130 -6.90 -4.50 42.34
C ILE A 130 -5.55 -4.30 43.03
N ASP A 131 -5.51 -3.95 44.32
CA ASP A 131 -4.26 -3.82 45.07
C ASP A 131 -3.50 -5.16 45.21
N MET A 132 -4.22 -6.26 45.47
CA MET A 132 -3.66 -7.61 45.47
C MET A 132 -3.10 -7.99 44.10
N ARG A 133 -3.83 -7.71 43.02
CA ARG A 133 -3.38 -7.97 41.64
C ARG A 133 -2.17 -7.12 41.28
N MET A 134 -2.17 -5.84 41.65
CA MET A 134 -1.04 -4.92 41.47
C MET A 134 0.21 -5.44 42.18
N SER A 135 0.05 -5.97 43.39
CA SER A 135 1.13 -6.59 44.18
C SER A 135 1.61 -7.92 43.58
N ALA A 136 0.72 -8.65 42.90
CA ALA A 136 1.03 -9.93 42.26
C ALA A 136 1.62 -9.81 40.85
N ARG A 137 1.68 -8.61 40.26
CA ARG A 137 2.10 -8.37 38.85
C ARG A 137 3.42 -9.06 38.49
N ASP A 138 4.43 -8.95 39.34
CA ASP A 138 5.75 -9.56 39.11
C ASP A 138 5.74 -11.10 39.23
N ALA A 139 4.68 -11.68 39.80
CA ALA A 139 4.47 -13.11 39.96
C ALA A 139 3.49 -13.69 38.91
N LEU A 140 2.87 -12.85 38.08
CA LEU A 140 1.99 -13.31 37.00
C LEU A 140 2.79 -14.10 35.95
N PRO A 141 2.23 -15.18 35.40
CA PRO A 141 2.81 -15.86 34.24
C PRO A 141 2.98 -14.88 33.07
N HIS A 142 4.06 -15.03 32.30
CA HIS A 142 4.32 -14.17 31.13
C HIS A 142 3.16 -14.17 30.13
N GLU A 143 2.60 -15.35 29.87
CA GLU A 143 1.43 -15.54 28.99
C GLU A 143 0.23 -14.73 29.45
N ARG A 144 0.02 -14.62 30.78
CA ARG A 144 -1.06 -13.83 31.36
C ARG A 144 -0.87 -12.32 31.17
N ILE A 145 0.38 -11.85 31.25
CA ILE A 145 0.71 -10.44 30.98
C ILE A 145 0.51 -10.14 29.49
N GLU A 146 0.94 -11.04 28.61
CA GLU A 146 0.72 -10.92 27.16
C GLU A 146 -0.77 -10.89 26.81
N GLU A 147 -1.59 -11.75 27.42
CA GLU A 147 -3.05 -11.73 27.27
C GLU A 147 -3.66 -10.38 27.67
N ASN A 148 -3.24 -9.83 28.82
CA ASN A 148 -3.74 -8.52 29.26
C ASN A 148 -3.32 -7.42 28.28
N HIS A 149 -2.06 -7.41 27.81
CA HIS A 149 -1.58 -6.41 26.85
C HIS A 149 -2.31 -6.49 25.51
N LEU A 150 -2.60 -7.71 25.02
CA LEU A 150 -3.43 -7.91 23.82
C LEU A 150 -4.85 -7.37 24.01
N GLN A 151 -5.49 -7.63 25.15
CA GLN A 151 -6.79 -7.05 25.46
C GLN A 151 -6.73 -5.51 25.47
N TRP A 152 -5.68 -4.91 26.05
CA TRP A 152 -5.48 -3.46 25.97
C TRP A 152 -5.37 -2.96 24.52
N GLU A 153 -4.64 -3.64 23.65
CA GLU A 153 -4.53 -3.30 22.23
C GLU A 153 -5.90 -3.38 21.52
N GLU A 154 -6.69 -4.42 21.82
CA GLU A 154 -8.04 -4.58 21.27
C GLU A 154 -8.96 -3.43 21.69
N TYR A 155 -9.00 -3.07 22.98
CA TYR A 155 -9.75 -1.90 23.44
C TYR A 155 -9.26 -0.60 22.80
N LEU A 156 -7.96 -0.42 22.62
CA LEU A 156 -7.39 0.80 22.02
C LEU A 156 -7.55 0.85 20.49
N SER A 157 -7.80 -0.29 19.83
CA SER A 157 -8.13 -0.35 18.40
C SER A 157 -9.50 0.25 18.08
N GLY A 158 -10.42 0.24 19.06
CA GLY A 158 -11.81 0.65 18.89
C GLY A 158 -12.72 -0.38 18.21
N ASN A 159 -12.25 -1.62 18.01
CA ASN A 159 -13.03 -2.67 17.38
C ASN A 159 -14.02 -3.33 18.35
N ILE A 160 -15.24 -2.79 18.38
CA ILE A 160 -16.32 -3.28 19.27
C ILE A 160 -16.70 -4.74 18.97
N LEU A 161 -16.61 -5.20 17.72
CA LEU A 161 -17.07 -6.53 17.33
C LEU A 161 -16.14 -7.64 17.83
N GLU A 162 -14.84 -7.39 17.92
CA GLU A 162 -13.88 -8.33 18.50
C GLU A 162 -14.02 -8.44 20.02
N LEU A 163 -14.51 -7.37 20.65
CA LEU A 163 -14.76 -7.29 22.10
C LEU A 163 -16.20 -7.62 22.48
N ALA A 164 -17.07 -7.94 21.51
CA ALA A 164 -18.43 -8.35 21.79
C ALA A 164 -18.39 -9.64 22.64
N PRO A 165 -19.19 -9.75 23.70
CA PRO A 165 -19.25 -10.98 24.47
C PRO A 165 -19.82 -12.12 23.61
N GLY A 166 -19.37 -13.33 23.90
CA GLY A 166 -19.96 -14.57 23.42
C GLY A 166 -21.26 -14.87 24.18
N ASP A 167 -21.48 -16.14 24.49
CA ASP A 167 -22.68 -16.57 25.18
C ASP A 167 -22.74 -15.98 26.62
N SER A 168 -23.97 -15.69 27.08
CA SER A 168 -24.27 -15.14 28.40
C SER A 168 -25.32 -15.99 29.12
N TRP A 169 -25.16 -16.12 30.43
CA TRP A 169 -26.07 -16.83 31.34
C TRP A 169 -26.33 -15.96 32.57
N PRO A 170 -27.55 -15.41 32.73
CA PRO A 170 -28.68 -15.50 31.80
C PRO A 170 -28.39 -14.86 30.43
N PRO A 171 -29.06 -15.33 29.36
CA PRO A 171 -29.10 -14.64 28.08
C PRO A 171 -29.35 -13.13 28.26
N GLU A 172 -28.59 -12.32 27.54
CA GLU A 172 -28.62 -10.86 27.66
C GLU A 172 -30.05 -10.30 27.62
N GLY A 173 -30.38 -9.47 28.60
CA GLY A 173 -31.68 -8.81 28.75
C GLY A 173 -32.86 -9.71 29.12
N GLN A 174 -32.62 -10.99 29.45
CA GLN A 174 -33.66 -11.87 30.00
C GLN A 174 -34.06 -11.46 31.43
N THR A 175 -33.13 -10.98 32.23
CA THR A 175 -33.37 -10.52 33.61
C THR A 175 -33.10 -9.04 33.75
N SER A 176 -33.75 -8.42 34.73
CA SER A 176 -33.61 -6.98 34.99
C SER A 176 -32.30 -6.60 35.66
N THR A 177 -31.64 -7.52 36.37
CA THR A 177 -30.36 -7.27 37.04
C THR A 177 -29.15 -7.58 36.16
N GLY A 178 -29.32 -8.47 35.18
CA GLY A 178 -28.25 -9.06 34.37
C GLY A 178 -27.80 -10.45 34.87
N GLY A 179 -28.13 -10.82 36.10
CA GLY A 179 -27.92 -12.16 36.67
C GLY A 179 -29.24 -12.90 36.87
N TRP A 180 -29.16 -14.19 37.22
CA TRP A 180 -30.32 -15.05 37.48
C TRP A 180 -31.15 -14.58 38.68
N VAL A 181 -30.53 -13.96 39.69
CA VAL A 181 -31.19 -13.51 40.91
C VAL A 181 -31.65 -12.06 40.75
N GLU A 182 -32.95 -11.89 40.49
CA GLU A 182 -33.59 -10.57 40.40
C GLU A 182 -33.86 -9.91 41.77
N LEU A 183 -33.59 -10.63 42.87
CA LEU A 183 -33.80 -10.14 44.23
C LEU A 183 -32.68 -9.16 44.63
N THR A 184 -33.05 -7.95 45.02
CA THR A 184 -32.11 -6.90 45.46
C THR A 184 -32.21 -6.65 46.97
N TRP A 185 -32.13 -7.70 47.79
CA TRP A 185 -32.31 -7.57 49.24
C TRP A 185 -31.12 -6.88 49.92
N HIS A 186 -31.35 -6.36 51.12
CA HIS A 186 -30.32 -5.75 51.96
C HIS A 186 -30.50 -6.17 53.42
N GLN A 187 -29.51 -5.85 54.27
CA GLN A 187 -29.45 -6.36 55.64
C GLN A 187 -30.37 -5.64 56.64
N GLY A 188 -31.08 -4.60 56.20
CA GLY A 188 -31.85 -3.68 57.03
C GLY A 188 -33.36 -3.93 56.95
N SER A 189 -34.16 -2.92 57.30
CA SER A 189 -35.63 -3.03 57.20
C SER A 189 -36.06 -2.99 55.73
N PRO A 190 -36.98 -3.87 55.27
CA PRO A 190 -37.83 -4.76 56.07
C PRO A 190 -37.23 -6.12 56.45
N TYR A 191 -36.15 -6.55 55.81
CA TYR A 191 -35.57 -7.90 55.90
C TYR A 191 -35.07 -8.29 57.31
N ASN A 192 -34.73 -7.30 58.14
CA ASN A 192 -34.31 -7.57 59.52
C ASN A 192 -35.46 -7.61 60.53
N ALA A 193 -36.73 -7.53 60.12
CA ALA A 193 -37.86 -7.32 61.04
C ALA A 193 -37.99 -8.39 62.15
N ASP A 194 -37.56 -9.61 61.88
CA ASP A 194 -37.60 -10.73 62.83
C ASP A 194 -36.29 -10.91 63.63
N CYS A 195 -35.21 -10.22 63.24
CA CYS A 195 -33.95 -10.22 63.99
C CYS A 195 -34.12 -9.63 65.39
N PRO A 196 -33.35 -10.08 66.40
CA PRO A 196 -33.48 -9.62 67.78
C PRO A 196 -33.16 -8.12 67.94
N ILE A 197 -33.53 -7.56 69.10
CA ILE A 197 -33.13 -6.20 69.50
C ILE A 197 -31.74 -6.27 70.13
N ASP A 198 -30.81 -5.44 69.65
CA ASP A 198 -29.48 -5.30 70.22
C ASP A 198 -29.58 -4.63 71.60
N PRO A 199 -29.21 -5.32 72.70
CA PRO A 199 -29.32 -4.77 74.05
C PRO A 199 -28.39 -3.58 74.28
N ALA A 200 -27.34 -3.41 73.49
CA ALA A 200 -26.38 -2.32 73.64
C ALA A 200 -26.90 -0.99 73.06
N THR A 201 -27.66 -1.04 71.97
CA THR A 201 -28.13 0.15 71.24
C THR A 201 -29.64 0.34 71.28
N SER A 202 -30.40 -0.68 71.70
CA SER A 202 -31.86 -0.76 71.57
C SER A 202 -32.39 -0.71 70.14
N ASN A 203 -31.50 -0.77 69.14
CA ASN A 203 -31.87 -0.89 67.73
C ASN A 203 -32.05 -2.35 67.36
N ARG A 204 -32.80 -2.61 66.29
CA ARG A 204 -32.89 -3.96 65.73
C ARG A 204 -31.56 -4.39 65.14
N CYS A 205 -31.16 -5.64 65.37
CA CYS A 205 -29.98 -6.21 64.72
C CYS A 205 -30.17 -6.24 63.20
N VAL A 206 -29.08 -6.15 62.44
CA VAL A 206 -29.13 -6.37 60.98
C VAL A 206 -29.13 -7.87 60.68
N VAL A 207 -29.58 -8.26 59.49
CA VAL A 207 -29.61 -9.67 59.06
C VAL A 207 -28.20 -10.28 59.05
N GLY A 208 -27.20 -9.52 58.58
CA GLY A 208 -25.86 -10.01 58.29
C GLY A 208 -25.72 -10.44 56.82
N CYS A 209 -24.55 -10.20 56.22
CA CYS A 209 -24.29 -10.47 54.80
C CYS A 209 -24.46 -11.95 54.44
N VAL A 210 -23.94 -12.84 55.28
CA VAL A 210 -24.02 -14.30 55.12
C VAL A 210 -25.47 -14.76 54.99
N ALA A 211 -26.34 -14.33 55.90
CA ALA A 211 -27.75 -14.69 55.87
C ALA A 211 -28.51 -13.98 54.75
N THR A 212 -28.10 -12.78 54.35
CA THR A 212 -28.72 -12.04 53.24
C THR A 212 -28.47 -12.75 51.92
N ALA A 213 -27.21 -13.08 51.60
CA ALA A 213 -26.84 -13.85 50.42
C ALA A 213 -27.54 -15.21 50.38
N MET A 214 -27.46 -15.98 51.47
CA MET A 214 -28.14 -17.27 51.59
C MET A 214 -29.66 -17.14 51.39
N SER A 215 -30.29 -16.10 51.96
CA SER A 215 -31.73 -15.88 51.84
C SER A 215 -32.19 -15.54 50.42
N MET A 216 -31.37 -14.83 49.64
CA MET A 216 -31.65 -14.55 48.23
C MET A 216 -31.57 -15.83 47.39
N ILE A 217 -30.61 -16.72 47.67
CA ILE A 217 -30.49 -18.01 46.98
C ILE A 217 -31.67 -18.94 47.33
N VAL A 218 -32.02 -19.06 48.61
CA VAL A 218 -33.20 -19.84 49.05
C VAL A 218 -34.49 -19.28 48.40
N ALA A 219 -34.61 -17.96 48.31
CA ALA A 219 -35.77 -17.32 47.70
C ALA A 219 -35.80 -17.43 46.17
N PHE A 220 -34.65 -17.43 45.50
CA PHE A 220 -34.53 -17.67 44.06
C PHE A 220 -35.15 -19.01 43.66
N TRP A 221 -34.86 -20.06 44.42
CA TRP A 221 -35.41 -21.40 44.21
C TRP A 221 -36.89 -21.55 44.53
N GLN A 222 -37.53 -20.50 45.05
CA GLN A 222 -38.91 -20.53 45.53
C GLN A 222 -39.20 -21.73 46.46
N TYR A 223 -38.27 -22.04 47.37
CA TYR A 223 -38.33 -23.21 48.24
C TYR A 223 -39.67 -23.29 49.01
N THR A 224 -40.53 -24.26 48.71
CA THR A 224 -41.92 -24.28 49.22
C THR A 224 -42.13 -25.10 50.50
N GLU A 225 -41.11 -25.83 50.96
CA GLU A 225 -41.22 -26.67 52.15
C GLU A 225 -41.06 -25.86 53.45
N SER A 226 -41.43 -26.45 54.59
CA SER A 226 -41.28 -25.80 55.90
C SER A 226 -39.84 -25.91 56.41
N VAL A 227 -39.28 -24.83 56.93
CA VAL A 227 -38.02 -24.86 57.69
C VAL A 227 -38.35 -25.00 59.17
N THR A 228 -37.80 -26.01 59.83
CA THR A 228 -38.10 -26.30 61.24
C THR A 228 -36.84 -26.25 62.08
N PHE A 229 -36.88 -25.44 63.14
CA PHE A 229 -35.88 -25.43 64.21
C PHE A 229 -36.48 -26.00 65.49
N THR A 230 -35.62 -26.59 66.32
CA THR A 230 -35.96 -27.12 67.63
C THR A 230 -35.21 -26.38 68.72
N SER A 231 -35.57 -26.60 69.99
CA SER A 231 -34.81 -26.04 71.11
C SER A 231 -33.38 -26.60 71.22
N ALA A 232 -33.01 -27.61 70.42
CA ALA A 232 -31.62 -28.08 70.34
C ALA A 232 -30.73 -27.13 69.52
N ASP A 233 -31.36 -26.28 68.71
CA ASP A 233 -30.71 -25.30 67.84
C ASP A 233 -30.59 -23.92 68.52
N ASP A 234 -31.12 -23.77 69.73
CA ASP A 234 -30.99 -22.56 70.55
C ASP A 234 -29.51 -22.25 70.86
N TYR A 235 -29.12 -20.99 70.74
CA TYR A 235 -27.74 -20.56 70.97
C TYR A 235 -27.67 -19.18 71.62
N LEU A 236 -26.49 -18.85 72.15
CA LEU A 236 -26.18 -17.55 72.72
C LEU A 236 -25.21 -16.82 71.80
N THR A 237 -25.56 -15.64 71.31
CA THR A 237 -24.68 -14.83 70.46
C THR A 237 -23.41 -14.45 71.24
N TYR A 238 -22.25 -14.49 70.60
CA TYR A 238 -20.97 -14.23 71.25
C TYR A 238 -20.80 -12.76 71.69
N THR A 239 -21.07 -11.80 70.80
CA THR A 239 -20.75 -10.38 71.05
C THR A 239 -21.72 -9.71 72.01
N ARG A 240 -23.02 -10.02 71.91
CA ARG A 240 -24.09 -9.33 72.66
C ARG A 240 -24.72 -10.16 73.76
N ASN A 241 -24.37 -11.45 73.89
CA ASN A 241 -25.02 -12.39 74.81
C ASN A 241 -26.56 -12.40 74.70
N ILE A 242 -27.08 -12.27 73.47
CA ILE A 242 -28.50 -12.41 73.15
C ILE A 242 -28.83 -13.90 73.11
N TYR A 243 -29.83 -14.32 73.87
CA TYR A 243 -30.37 -15.67 73.78
C TYR A 243 -31.29 -15.77 72.57
N ILE A 244 -30.99 -16.69 71.66
CA ILE A 244 -31.79 -16.97 70.46
C ILE A 244 -32.61 -18.24 70.70
N ASP A 245 -33.93 -18.08 70.75
CA ASP A 245 -34.88 -19.18 70.69
C ASP A 245 -35.08 -19.53 69.21
N ALA A 246 -34.37 -20.56 68.75
CA ALA A 246 -34.31 -20.92 67.33
C ALA A 246 -35.68 -21.35 66.80
N THR A 247 -36.57 -21.87 67.67
CA THR A 247 -37.92 -22.29 67.26
C THR A 247 -38.73 -21.15 66.63
N THR A 248 -38.44 -19.90 67.03
CA THR A 248 -39.10 -18.70 66.48
C THR A 248 -38.69 -18.36 65.05
N ALA A 249 -37.58 -18.94 64.57
CA ALA A 249 -37.12 -18.81 63.19
C ALA A 249 -37.70 -19.89 62.25
N SER A 250 -38.52 -20.80 62.76
CA SER A 250 -39.19 -21.80 61.93
C SER A 250 -40.21 -21.10 61.03
N ILE A 251 -40.15 -21.36 59.72
CA ILE A 251 -41.09 -20.82 58.75
C ILE A 251 -41.96 -21.96 58.20
N PRO A 252 -43.29 -21.77 58.06
CA PRO A 252 -44.14 -22.74 57.38
C PRO A 252 -43.76 -22.84 55.90
N SER A 253 -44.38 -23.77 55.18
CA SER A 253 -44.28 -23.86 53.72
C SER A 253 -44.37 -22.48 53.08
N ILE A 254 -43.37 -22.11 52.28
CA ILE A 254 -43.27 -20.77 51.72
C ILE A 254 -44.16 -20.68 50.48
N ASP A 255 -45.15 -19.79 50.55
CA ASP A 255 -46.03 -19.48 49.41
C ASP A 255 -45.55 -18.20 48.72
N TYR A 256 -44.94 -18.37 47.55
CA TYR A 256 -44.48 -17.27 46.71
C TYR A 256 -45.64 -16.73 45.87
N ASN A 257 -46.30 -15.66 46.35
CA ASN A 257 -47.38 -14.98 45.62
C ASN A 257 -46.89 -14.41 44.27
N ASN A 258 -47.05 -15.14 43.17
CA ASN A 258 -46.69 -14.72 41.80
C ASN A 258 -45.25 -14.16 41.66
N GLY A 259 -44.25 -14.82 42.24
CA GLY A 259 -42.84 -14.63 41.86
C GLY A 259 -41.96 -13.77 42.78
N SER A 260 -42.44 -13.28 43.92
CA SER A 260 -41.57 -12.69 44.96
C SER A 260 -42.19 -12.81 46.36
N PRO A 261 -41.41 -13.13 47.41
CA PRO A 261 -41.95 -13.24 48.76
C PRO A 261 -42.36 -11.87 49.30
N SER A 262 -43.42 -11.83 50.11
CA SER A 262 -43.82 -10.60 50.82
C SER A 262 -42.70 -10.12 51.76
N ASN A 263 -42.65 -8.83 52.11
CA ASN A 263 -41.66 -8.30 53.05
C ASN A 263 -41.59 -9.06 54.38
N ALA A 264 -42.73 -9.55 54.89
CA ALA A 264 -42.77 -10.35 56.11
C ALA A 264 -42.15 -11.73 55.90
N MET A 265 -42.38 -12.35 54.74
CA MET A 265 -41.77 -13.63 54.39
C MET A 265 -40.26 -13.46 54.13
N ALA A 266 -39.84 -12.40 53.44
CA ALA A 266 -38.44 -12.11 53.25
C ALA A 266 -37.72 -11.94 54.59
N ALA A 267 -38.32 -11.23 55.55
CA ALA A 267 -37.77 -11.10 56.90
C ALA A 267 -37.66 -12.45 57.64
N ALA A 268 -38.68 -13.29 57.52
CA ALA A 268 -38.70 -14.62 58.13
C ALA A 268 -37.63 -15.55 57.52
N ILE A 269 -37.48 -15.56 56.19
CA ILE A 269 -36.43 -16.32 55.48
C ILE A 269 -35.04 -15.83 55.90
N SER A 270 -34.82 -14.51 55.88
CA SER A 270 -33.54 -13.92 56.30
C SER A 270 -33.20 -14.25 57.76
N TYR A 271 -34.17 -14.23 58.67
CA TYR A 271 -33.96 -14.62 60.06
C TYR A 271 -33.69 -16.13 60.21
N ALA A 272 -34.41 -16.99 59.50
CA ALA A 272 -34.16 -18.43 59.44
C ALA A 272 -32.75 -18.76 58.94
N CYS A 273 -32.32 -18.11 57.85
CA CYS A 273 -30.96 -18.25 57.32
C CYS A 273 -29.93 -17.83 58.39
N GLY A 274 -30.13 -16.70 59.07
CA GLY A 274 -29.23 -16.25 60.13
C GLY A 274 -29.17 -17.21 61.34
N VAL A 275 -30.30 -17.72 61.79
CA VAL A 275 -30.33 -18.71 62.89
C VAL A 275 -29.64 -20.01 62.49
N SER A 276 -29.81 -20.46 61.24
CA SER A 276 -29.21 -21.71 60.74
C SER A 276 -27.69 -21.71 60.72
N VAL A 277 -27.06 -20.53 60.59
CA VAL A 277 -25.60 -20.34 60.65
C VAL A 277 -25.13 -19.79 61.99
N GLN A 278 -25.98 -19.83 63.03
CA GLN A 278 -25.69 -19.32 64.38
C GLN A 278 -25.19 -17.86 64.38
N MET A 279 -25.84 -16.99 63.61
CA MET A 279 -25.49 -15.57 63.44
C MET A 279 -25.24 -14.85 64.77
N ASP A 280 -24.10 -14.17 64.89
CA ASP A 280 -23.77 -13.28 66.01
C ASP A 280 -24.41 -11.90 65.77
N TYR A 281 -25.68 -11.78 66.15
CA TYR A 281 -26.50 -10.61 65.85
C TYR A 281 -26.05 -9.34 66.58
N THR A 282 -25.82 -8.26 65.82
CA THR A 282 -25.67 -6.90 66.35
C THR A 282 -26.37 -5.87 65.47
N SER A 283 -26.66 -4.68 66.02
CA SER A 283 -27.21 -3.55 65.27
C SER A 283 -26.18 -2.77 64.45
N GLN A 284 -24.91 -3.16 64.48
CA GLN A 284 -23.80 -2.49 63.79
C GLN A 284 -23.14 -3.39 62.73
N GLY A 285 -23.59 -4.64 62.61
CA GLY A 285 -23.00 -5.67 61.77
C GLY A 285 -23.19 -7.03 62.44
N SER A 286 -23.93 -7.93 61.79
CA SER A 286 -24.12 -9.30 62.26
C SER A 286 -23.19 -10.21 61.47
N GLY A 287 -22.47 -11.10 62.17
CA GLY A 287 -21.43 -11.95 61.58
C GLY A 287 -21.71 -13.45 61.72
N ALA A 288 -21.37 -14.20 60.69
CA ALA A 288 -21.34 -15.66 60.66
C ALA A 288 -20.19 -16.10 59.74
N ILE A 289 -19.87 -17.40 59.73
CA ILE A 289 -18.84 -17.96 58.84
C ILE A 289 -19.52 -18.46 57.57
N THR A 290 -19.07 -18.00 56.39
CA THR A 290 -19.64 -18.39 55.10
C THR A 290 -19.62 -19.90 54.89
N SER A 291 -18.60 -20.61 55.39
CA SER A 291 -18.48 -22.05 55.23
C SER A 291 -19.50 -22.89 56.00
N ASP A 292 -20.16 -22.31 57.00
CA ASP A 292 -21.27 -22.97 57.69
C ASP A 292 -22.55 -22.97 56.83
N CYS A 293 -22.64 -22.13 55.80
CA CYS A 293 -23.82 -22.02 54.93
C CYS A 293 -24.13 -23.34 54.22
N ALA A 294 -23.12 -24.05 53.72
CA ALA A 294 -23.34 -25.32 53.04
C ALA A 294 -24.01 -26.36 53.96
N ASN A 295 -23.54 -26.44 55.22
CA ASN A 295 -24.13 -27.33 56.22
C ASN A 295 -25.53 -26.87 56.64
N ALA A 296 -25.74 -25.56 56.77
CA ALA A 296 -27.03 -24.98 57.10
C ALA A 296 -28.08 -25.24 56.01
N LEU A 297 -27.71 -25.00 54.75
CA LEU A 297 -28.51 -25.30 53.55
C LEU A 297 -28.92 -26.78 53.51
N LYS A 298 -27.98 -27.71 53.78
CA LYS A 298 -28.25 -29.15 53.86
C LYS A 298 -29.16 -29.55 55.02
N THR A 299 -28.97 -28.93 56.19
CA THR A 299 -29.58 -29.40 57.45
C THR A 299 -30.99 -28.85 57.64
N PHE A 300 -31.21 -27.59 57.28
CA PHE A 300 -32.46 -26.87 57.58
C PHE A 300 -33.32 -26.59 56.35
N PHE A 301 -32.70 -26.54 55.16
CA PHE A 301 -33.37 -26.14 53.92
C PHE A 301 -33.35 -27.24 52.84
N ASP A 302 -32.87 -28.45 53.16
CA ASP A 302 -32.82 -29.64 52.30
C ASP A 302 -32.06 -29.48 50.97
N PHE A 303 -31.19 -28.46 50.82
CA PHE A 303 -30.29 -28.30 49.66
C PHE A 303 -29.10 -29.28 49.78
N ILE A 304 -29.34 -30.58 49.58
CA ILE A 304 -28.38 -31.67 49.87
C ILE A 304 -27.10 -31.57 49.03
N SER A 305 -27.16 -30.98 47.84
CA SER A 305 -26.05 -30.81 46.92
C SER A 305 -25.09 -29.66 47.27
N ALA A 306 -25.49 -28.71 48.12
CA ALA A 306 -24.72 -27.51 48.42
C ALA A 306 -23.29 -27.84 48.89
N ASP A 307 -22.27 -27.45 48.15
CA ASP A 307 -20.89 -27.91 48.38
C ASP A 307 -19.96 -26.76 48.80
N PRO A 308 -19.23 -26.90 49.92
CA PRO A 308 -18.21 -25.95 50.33
C PRO A 308 -16.93 -26.09 49.48
N MET A 309 -16.46 -25.02 48.82
CA MET A 309 -15.21 -25.05 48.03
C MET A 309 -14.30 -23.83 48.32
N GLU A 310 -13.00 -24.08 48.40
CA GLU A 310 -11.97 -23.03 48.50
C GLU A 310 -11.52 -22.61 47.09
N ASP A 311 -11.22 -21.33 46.88
CA ASP A 311 -11.02 -20.74 45.55
C ASP A 311 -9.75 -21.23 44.84
N TYR A 312 -8.70 -21.56 45.59
CA TYR A 312 -7.45 -22.11 45.05
C TYR A 312 -7.59 -23.55 44.52
N LEU A 313 -8.73 -24.21 44.76
CA LEU A 313 -8.97 -25.54 44.21
C LEU A 313 -9.15 -25.42 42.68
N PRO A 314 -8.47 -26.26 41.88
CA PRO A 314 -8.49 -26.15 40.43
C PRO A 314 -9.88 -26.35 39.80
N ASP A 315 -10.81 -26.95 40.54
CA ASP A 315 -12.18 -27.19 40.08
C ASP A 315 -13.15 -26.08 40.52
N PHE A 316 -12.72 -25.07 41.28
CA PHE A 316 -13.60 -24.01 41.81
C PHE A 316 -14.26 -23.18 40.68
N TYR A 317 -13.46 -22.51 39.85
CA TYR A 317 -13.97 -21.69 38.74
C TYR A 317 -14.73 -22.51 37.69
N PRO A 318 -14.27 -23.71 37.27
CA PRO A 318 -15.06 -24.58 36.39
C PRO A 318 -16.42 -25.00 36.97
N THR A 319 -16.49 -25.24 38.29
CA THR A 319 -17.77 -25.58 38.96
C THR A 319 -18.66 -24.35 39.05
N LEU A 320 -18.09 -23.18 39.35
CA LEU A 320 -18.81 -21.91 39.41
C LEU A 320 -19.39 -21.56 38.03
N GLU A 321 -18.61 -21.74 36.96
CA GLU A 321 -19.02 -21.54 35.57
C GLU A 321 -20.22 -22.42 35.23
N GLN A 322 -20.08 -23.73 35.50
CA GLN A 322 -21.14 -24.70 35.24
C GLN A 322 -22.41 -24.36 36.01
N ASN A 323 -22.30 -23.94 37.27
CA ASN A 323 -23.45 -23.49 38.05
C ASN A 323 -24.18 -22.31 37.41
N MET A 324 -23.45 -21.30 36.91
CA MET A 324 -24.11 -20.17 36.25
C MET A 324 -24.80 -20.61 34.96
N LYS A 325 -24.21 -21.55 34.21
CA LYS A 325 -24.83 -22.13 33.01
C LYS A 325 -26.09 -22.94 33.33
N ASP A 326 -26.11 -23.61 34.49
CA ASP A 326 -27.22 -24.42 34.99
C ASP A 326 -28.23 -23.62 35.84
N SER A 327 -28.13 -22.27 35.86
CA SER A 327 -29.02 -21.40 36.65
C SER A 327 -28.99 -21.68 38.16
N MET A 328 -27.81 -22.01 38.69
CA MET A 328 -27.58 -22.29 40.11
C MET A 328 -26.74 -21.18 40.77
N PRO A 329 -27.35 -20.17 41.41
CA PRO A 329 -26.61 -19.11 42.09
C PRO A 329 -25.69 -19.67 43.20
N ALA A 330 -24.48 -19.14 43.29
CA ALA A 330 -23.50 -19.51 44.29
C ALA A 330 -23.30 -18.38 45.31
N GLN A 331 -22.88 -18.74 46.53
CA GLN A 331 -22.52 -17.76 47.56
C GLN A 331 -21.00 -17.65 47.64
N LEU A 332 -20.45 -16.44 47.53
CA LEU A 332 -19.01 -16.20 47.60
C LEU A 332 -18.63 -15.43 48.87
N SER A 333 -17.50 -15.79 49.46
CA SER A 333 -16.88 -15.11 50.61
C SER A 333 -15.78 -14.17 50.12
N ILE A 334 -15.92 -12.89 50.44
CA ILE A 334 -14.97 -11.81 50.17
C ILE A 334 -14.20 -11.53 51.46
N GLU A 335 -12.90 -11.82 51.47
CA GLU A 335 -12.08 -11.56 52.65
C GLU A 335 -11.79 -10.06 52.80
N LYS A 336 -11.87 -9.56 54.03
CA LYS A 336 -11.36 -8.24 54.36
C LYS A 336 -9.92 -8.31 54.89
N SER A 337 -9.01 -7.62 54.20
CA SER A 337 -7.59 -7.39 54.54
C SER A 337 -7.34 -6.82 55.95
N ASP A 338 -8.33 -6.18 56.58
CA ASP A 338 -8.25 -5.66 57.95
C ASP A 338 -8.53 -6.72 59.03
N GLY A 339 -8.88 -7.95 58.63
CA GLY A 339 -9.18 -9.06 59.52
C GLY A 339 -10.48 -8.91 60.32
N THR A 340 -11.37 -7.99 59.92
CA THR A 340 -12.65 -7.74 60.61
C THR A 340 -13.77 -8.73 60.25
N GLY A 341 -13.46 -9.73 59.41
CA GLY A 341 -14.34 -10.82 59.01
C GLY A 341 -14.75 -10.75 57.54
N ASP A 342 -15.21 -11.88 57.02
CA ASP A 342 -15.59 -12.02 55.61
C ASP A 342 -16.94 -11.36 55.29
N HIS A 343 -17.13 -10.97 54.04
CA HIS A 343 -18.42 -10.55 53.51
C HIS A 343 -18.96 -11.59 52.52
N SER A 344 -20.24 -11.96 52.63
CA SER A 344 -20.87 -12.85 51.65
C SER A 344 -21.62 -12.07 50.57
N ILE A 345 -21.41 -12.47 49.32
CA ILE A 345 -22.15 -11.99 48.14
C ILE A 345 -22.73 -13.19 47.37
N VAL A 346 -23.58 -12.91 46.38
CA VAL A 346 -24.10 -13.93 45.46
C VAL A 346 -23.43 -13.75 44.10
N CYS A 347 -22.94 -14.84 43.52
CA CYS A 347 -22.57 -14.92 42.12
C CYS A 347 -23.70 -15.65 41.38
N ASP A 348 -24.30 -14.99 40.39
CA ASP A 348 -25.53 -15.46 39.75
C ASP A 348 -25.55 -15.20 38.24
N GLY A 349 -24.40 -14.97 37.61
CA GLY A 349 -24.32 -14.95 36.15
C GLY A 349 -22.90 -15.09 35.64
N PHE A 350 -22.78 -15.46 34.38
CA PHE A 350 -21.52 -15.72 33.70
C PHE A 350 -21.61 -15.31 32.23
N ARG A 351 -20.50 -14.84 31.67
CA ARG A 351 -20.41 -14.42 30.28
C ARG A 351 -19.02 -14.74 29.73
N GLU A 352 -19.00 -15.41 28.59
CA GLU A 352 -17.77 -15.71 27.87
C GLU A 352 -17.41 -14.56 26.92
N PRO A 353 -16.13 -14.21 26.74
CA PRO A 353 -15.71 -13.29 25.68
C PRO A 353 -15.59 -14.01 24.34
N SER A 354 -16.07 -13.40 23.24
CA SER A 354 -16.01 -14.03 21.90
C SER A 354 -14.62 -13.98 21.24
N GLY A 355 -13.77 -13.01 21.63
CA GLY A 355 -12.46 -12.72 21.02
C GLY A 355 -11.22 -13.23 21.80
N GLY A 356 -11.40 -13.80 22.99
CA GLY A 356 -10.31 -14.04 23.93
C GLY A 356 -10.14 -12.85 24.87
N GLY A 357 -10.69 -13.00 26.06
CA GLY A 357 -10.62 -12.04 27.16
C GLY A 357 -10.88 -12.78 28.47
N ASP A 358 -11.03 -12.05 29.56
CA ASP A 358 -11.40 -12.67 30.84
C ASP A 358 -12.90 -12.92 30.95
N ASP A 359 -13.25 -14.00 31.63
CA ASP A 359 -14.64 -14.33 31.93
C ASP A 359 -15.26 -13.29 32.88
N GLU A 360 -16.47 -12.83 32.55
CA GLU A 360 -17.20 -11.86 33.36
C GLU A 360 -18.27 -12.56 34.21
N TRP A 361 -18.29 -12.26 35.50
CA TRP A 361 -19.20 -12.85 36.48
C TRP A 361 -20.16 -11.78 36.99
N HIS A 362 -21.45 -12.09 37.03
CA HIS A 362 -22.43 -11.19 37.63
C HIS A 362 -22.48 -11.42 39.14
N LEU A 363 -22.27 -10.34 39.89
CA LEU A 363 -22.21 -10.35 41.35
C LEU A 363 -23.34 -9.50 41.92
N ASN A 364 -24.18 -10.09 42.77
CA ASN A 364 -25.15 -9.41 43.59
C ASN A 364 -24.60 -9.26 45.02
N PHE A 365 -24.39 -8.00 45.43
CA PHE A 365 -23.70 -7.70 46.67
C PHE A 365 -24.60 -7.88 47.91
N GLY A 366 -25.92 -8.01 47.77
CA GLY A 366 -26.84 -8.12 48.91
C GLY A 366 -27.00 -6.82 49.71
N TRP A 367 -26.92 -5.68 49.00
CA TRP A 367 -26.97 -4.32 49.55
C TRP A 367 -28.10 -3.45 48.96
N GLY A 368 -29.06 -4.03 48.25
CA GLY A 368 -29.93 -3.22 47.37
C GLY A 368 -30.99 -2.34 48.04
N GLY A 369 -31.36 -1.25 47.35
CA GLY A 369 -32.66 -0.56 47.48
C GLY A 369 -32.84 0.48 48.60
N GLY A 370 -31.81 0.81 49.37
CA GLY A 370 -31.87 1.82 50.44
C GLY A 370 -31.02 3.06 50.13
N SER A 371 -31.57 4.27 50.31
CA SER A 371 -30.78 5.51 50.31
C SER A 371 -29.72 5.47 51.43
N PRO A 372 -28.45 5.79 51.15
CA PRO A 372 -27.99 6.48 49.94
C PRO A 372 -27.53 5.59 48.76
N ASP A 373 -27.49 4.26 48.88
CA ASP A 373 -26.71 3.41 47.97
C ASP A 373 -27.57 2.66 46.93
N PRO A 374 -27.43 2.99 45.63
CA PRO A 374 -28.31 2.45 44.58
C PRO A 374 -27.80 1.15 43.91
N ILE A 375 -26.55 0.71 44.13
CA ILE A 375 -26.00 -0.45 43.41
C ILE A 375 -26.33 -1.75 44.12
N THR A 376 -26.91 -2.65 43.36
CA THR A 376 -27.31 -3.99 43.82
C THR A 376 -26.43 -5.08 43.23
N SER A 377 -25.87 -4.84 42.05
CA SER A 377 -25.04 -5.79 41.33
C SER A 377 -24.11 -5.15 40.30
N ALA A 378 -23.10 -5.91 39.87
CA ALA A 378 -22.17 -5.54 38.82
C ALA A 378 -21.64 -6.78 38.08
N TRP A 379 -21.25 -6.61 36.83
CA TRP A 379 -20.39 -7.54 36.12
C TRP A 379 -18.94 -7.31 36.53
N TYR A 380 -18.21 -8.39 36.81
CA TYR A 380 -16.90 -8.36 37.43
C TYR A 380 -15.97 -9.45 36.88
N VAL A 381 -14.71 -9.13 36.64
CA VAL A 381 -13.68 -10.10 36.28
C VAL A 381 -13.05 -10.66 37.55
N LEU A 382 -13.45 -11.86 37.97
CA LEU A 382 -12.92 -12.51 39.19
C LEU A 382 -11.42 -12.85 39.05
N PRO A 383 -10.68 -13.03 40.16
CA PRO A 383 -9.22 -13.24 40.13
C PRO A 383 -8.81 -14.68 39.75
N GLU A 384 -9.42 -15.23 38.70
CA GLU A 384 -9.05 -16.55 38.19
C GLU A 384 -7.60 -16.58 37.69
N GLY A 385 -6.86 -17.62 38.06
CA GLY A 385 -5.48 -17.81 37.66
C GLY A 385 -4.46 -16.92 38.39
N MET A 386 -4.88 -16.12 39.38
CA MET A 386 -3.96 -15.35 40.22
C MET A 386 -3.08 -16.28 41.09
N PRO A 387 -1.78 -15.97 41.29
CA PRO A 387 -0.90 -16.81 42.09
C PRO A 387 -1.30 -16.84 43.59
N GLY A 388 -1.37 -18.01 44.22
CA GLY A 388 -1.41 -18.16 45.68
C GLY A 388 -2.54 -17.39 46.39
N ASP A 389 -2.21 -16.69 47.49
CA ASP A 389 -3.16 -15.96 48.35
C ASP A 389 -3.64 -14.62 47.76
N TYR A 390 -3.25 -14.25 46.53
CA TYR A 390 -3.63 -13.00 45.85
C TYR A 390 -5.02 -13.08 45.20
N SER A 391 -6.00 -13.46 46.01
CA SER A 391 -7.41 -13.55 45.63
C SER A 391 -8.25 -12.95 46.76
N VAL A 392 -9.15 -12.04 46.39
CA VAL A 392 -10.15 -11.46 47.30
C VAL A 392 -11.25 -12.47 47.64
N ILE A 393 -11.43 -13.50 46.80
CA ILE A 393 -12.30 -14.64 47.06
C ILE A 393 -11.50 -15.66 47.86
N LYS A 394 -12.02 -16.16 48.97
CA LYS A 394 -11.40 -17.28 49.69
C LYS A 394 -12.17 -18.57 49.60
N TYR A 395 -13.48 -18.44 49.45
CA TYR A 395 -14.39 -19.53 49.69
C TYR A 395 -15.70 -19.29 48.95
N GLY A 396 -16.32 -20.36 48.47
CA GLY A 396 -17.68 -20.32 47.93
C GLY A 396 -18.50 -21.54 48.35
N VAL A 397 -19.82 -21.36 48.38
CA VAL A 397 -20.78 -22.45 48.42
C VAL A 397 -21.42 -22.55 47.04
N VAL A 398 -21.18 -23.69 46.40
CA VAL A 398 -21.55 -23.98 45.02
C VAL A 398 -22.55 -25.15 44.97
N ASN A 399 -23.10 -25.47 43.79
CA ASN A 399 -24.01 -26.59 43.58
C ASN A 399 -25.28 -26.48 44.44
N ILE A 400 -25.75 -25.24 44.69
CA ILE A 400 -26.94 -24.99 45.52
C ILE A 400 -28.17 -25.19 44.64
N GLU A 401 -28.68 -26.41 44.63
CA GLU A 401 -29.86 -26.82 43.87
C GLU A 401 -31.03 -27.09 44.82
N ALA A 402 -32.23 -26.64 44.44
CA ALA A 402 -33.43 -26.89 45.23
C ALA A 402 -33.60 -28.40 45.53
N PRO A 403 -34.05 -28.77 46.75
CA PRO A 403 -34.41 -30.15 47.03
C PRO A 403 -35.44 -30.66 46.03
N GLU A 404 -35.23 -31.87 45.53
CA GLU A 404 -36.20 -32.59 44.70
C GLU A 404 -37.57 -32.61 45.40
N ARG A 405 -38.55 -31.86 44.88
CA ARG A 405 -39.92 -31.83 45.41
C ARG A 405 -40.56 -33.21 45.24
N PRO A 406 -40.88 -33.96 46.31
CA PRO A 406 -41.68 -35.17 46.18
C PRO A 406 -43.11 -34.74 45.82
N GLY A 407 -43.53 -34.97 44.58
CA GLY A 407 -44.91 -34.74 44.14
C GLY A 407 -45.18 -33.42 43.41
N ALA A 408 -44.18 -32.82 42.77
CA ALA A 408 -44.42 -31.77 41.78
C ALA A 408 -44.84 -32.40 40.45
N VAL A 409 -45.79 -31.78 39.75
CA VAL A 409 -45.87 -31.95 38.29
C VAL A 409 -44.50 -31.57 37.73
N PRO A 410 -43.88 -32.38 36.85
CA PRO A 410 -42.58 -32.03 36.29
C PRO A 410 -42.73 -30.74 35.50
N VAL A 411 -41.67 -29.92 35.43
CA VAL A 411 -41.64 -28.73 34.57
C VAL A 411 -40.71 -29.05 33.42
N ALA A 412 -41.25 -29.03 32.21
CA ALA A 412 -40.50 -29.40 31.02
C ALA A 412 -39.47 -28.32 30.67
N ASP A 413 -38.23 -28.72 30.44
CA ASP A 413 -37.23 -27.88 29.75
C ASP A 413 -36.20 -28.76 29.07
N PHE A 414 -35.53 -28.23 28.05
CA PHE A 414 -34.52 -28.94 27.30
C PHE A 414 -33.54 -28.03 26.57
N SER A 415 -32.36 -28.57 26.29
CA SER A 415 -31.42 -28.02 25.32
C SER A 415 -31.21 -28.98 24.14
N GLY A 416 -30.66 -28.45 23.06
CA GLY A 416 -30.34 -29.20 21.84
C GLY A 416 -29.14 -28.57 21.16
N ASP A 417 -28.13 -29.36 20.82
CA ASP A 417 -26.89 -28.90 20.22
C ASP A 417 -26.43 -29.90 19.13
N PRO A 418 -26.02 -29.45 17.93
CA PRO A 418 -26.13 -28.09 17.38
C PRO A 418 -27.57 -27.67 17.05
N ARG A 419 -27.88 -26.36 17.20
CA ARG A 419 -29.19 -25.79 16.83
C ARG A 419 -29.33 -25.43 15.35
N SER A 420 -28.24 -25.40 14.61
CA SER A 420 -28.27 -25.18 13.16
C SER A 420 -27.17 -25.94 12.44
N GLY A 421 -27.39 -26.20 11.16
CA GLY A 421 -26.43 -26.88 10.29
C GLY A 421 -27.06 -27.40 9.01
N THR A 422 -26.35 -28.27 8.30
CA THR A 422 -26.80 -28.81 7.02
C THR A 422 -27.44 -30.19 7.17
N ALA A 423 -28.42 -30.51 6.32
CA ALA A 423 -28.97 -31.85 6.26
C ALA A 423 -27.91 -32.87 5.77
N ALA A 424 -27.69 -34.01 6.41
CA ALA A 424 -28.37 -34.51 7.60
C ALA A 424 -27.76 -33.95 8.90
N LEU A 425 -28.53 -33.18 9.68
CA LEU A 425 -28.08 -32.56 10.92
C LEU A 425 -28.35 -33.49 12.11
N THR A 426 -27.29 -33.96 12.78
CA THR A 426 -27.40 -34.73 14.02
C THR A 426 -27.43 -33.77 15.20
N VAL A 427 -28.51 -33.78 15.97
CA VAL A 427 -28.70 -32.95 17.17
C VAL A 427 -28.77 -33.85 18.40
N TYR A 428 -28.01 -33.49 19.43
CA TYR A 428 -28.03 -34.11 20.74
C TYR A 428 -28.95 -33.30 21.64
N PHE A 429 -30.03 -33.91 22.09
CA PHE A 429 -30.97 -33.27 23.01
C PHE A 429 -30.66 -33.70 24.45
N THR A 430 -30.68 -32.71 25.34
CA THR A 430 -30.50 -32.89 26.78
C THR A 430 -31.76 -32.41 27.48
N ASP A 431 -32.35 -33.31 28.27
CA ASP A 431 -33.43 -33.00 29.19
C ASP A 431 -32.90 -32.12 30.33
N LEU A 432 -33.53 -30.97 30.53
CA LEU A 432 -33.29 -30.04 31.65
C LEU A 432 -34.52 -29.94 32.56
N SER A 433 -35.49 -30.84 32.38
CA SER A 433 -36.76 -30.80 33.09
C SER A 433 -36.58 -31.05 34.58
N SER A 434 -37.32 -30.31 35.40
CA SER A 434 -37.33 -30.47 36.85
C SER A 434 -38.52 -31.32 37.31
N GLY A 435 -38.54 -31.71 38.60
CA GLY A 435 -39.67 -32.41 39.20
C GLY A 435 -39.71 -33.93 38.96
N ASN A 436 -38.55 -34.57 38.78
CA ASN A 436 -38.39 -36.03 38.68
C ASN A 436 -39.31 -36.68 37.63
N PRO A 437 -39.18 -36.30 36.35
CA PRO A 437 -39.91 -36.98 35.30
C PRO A 437 -39.52 -38.46 35.23
N THR A 438 -40.52 -39.32 35.11
CA THR A 438 -40.34 -40.78 34.94
C THR A 438 -40.62 -41.23 33.51
N GLU A 439 -41.22 -40.36 32.69
CA GLU A 439 -41.54 -40.60 31.29
C GLU A 439 -41.25 -39.33 30.46
N TRP A 440 -40.72 -39.52 29.24
CA TRP A 440 -40.42 -38.46 28.28
C TRP A 440 -41.12 -38.76 26.95
N GLU A 441 -41.58 -37.71 26.28
CA GLU A 441 -42.15 -37.77 24.94
C GLU A 441 -41.67 -36.53 24.16
N TRP A 442 -40.71 -36.76 23.28
CA TRP A 442 -40.15 -35.77 22.37
C TRP A 442 -40.94 -35.76 21.06
N ASP A 443 -41.22 -34.57 20.52
CA ASP A 443 -41.59 -34.34 19.12
C ASP A 443 -40.56 -33.40 18.50
N PHE A 444 -39.87 -33.88 17.46
CA PHE A 444 -38.81 -33.15 16.79
C PHE A 444 -39.32 -32.18 15.72
N GLY A 445 -40.65 -32.08 15.51
CA GLY A 445 -41.22 -31.17 14.51
C GLY A 445 -41.14 -31.66 13.06
N ASP A 446 -40.64 -32.88 12.85
CA ASP A 446 -40.49 -33.53 11.54
C ASP A 446 -41.31 -34.84 11.43
N SER A 447 -42.34 -34.97 12.26
CA SER A 447 -43.19 -36.16 12.44
C SER A 447 -42.49 -37.36 13.10
N ARG A 448 -41.28 -37.20 13.65
CA ARG A 448 -40.60 -38.23 14.44
C ARG A 448 -40.61 -37.87 15.93
N THR A 449 -40.64 -38.91 16.76
CA THR A 449 -40.72 -38.78 18.23
C THR A 449 -39.72 -39.70 18.93
N SER A 450 -39.48 -39.45 20.22
CA SER A 450 -38.63 -40.29 21.08
C SER A 450 -39.15 -40.34 22.51
N THR A 451 -38.87 -41.42 23.24
CA THR A 451 -39.15 -41.55 24.68
C THR A 451 -37.89 -41.71 25.54
N THR A 452 -36.71 -41.59 24.93
CA THR A 452 -35.44 -41.57 25.66
C THR A 452 -35.26 -40.21 26.31
N GLN A 453 -34.78 -40.16 27.57
CA GLN A 453 -34.54 -38.91 28.30
C GLN A 453 -33.66 -37.94 27.50
N ASN A 454 -32.48 -38.37 27.05
CA ASN A 454 -31.55 -37.58 26.25
C ASN A 454 -31.38 -38.19 24.85
N PRO A 455 -32.29 -37.93 23.90
CA PRO A 455 -32.23 -38.56 22.59
C PRO A 455 -31.21 -37.87 21.67
N THR A 456 -30.71 -38.63 20.70
CA THR A 456 -30.04 -38.08 19.53
C THR A 456 -30.97 -38.20 18.34
N HIS A 457 -31.15 -37.12 17.59
CA HIS A 457 -32.03 -37.08 16.43
C HIS A 457 -31.30 -36.57 15.19
N VAL A 458 -31.68 -37.06 14.02
CA VAL A 458 -31.07 -36.66 12.74
C VAL A 458 -32.12 -36.05 11.84
N TYR A 459 -32.01 -34.75 11.55
CA TYR A 459 -32.87 -34.06 10.60
C TYR A 459 -32.34 -34.22 9.17
N GLU A 460 -33.11 -34.91 8.32
CA GLU A 460 -32.68 -35.35 6.98
C GLU A 460 -33.04 -34.36 5.87
N ALA A 461 -33.88 -33.38 6.16
CA ALA A 461 -34.34 -32.37 5.20
C ALA A 461 -34.01 -30.97 5.71
N ASP A 462 -33.98 -30.03 4.78
CA ASP A 462 -33.98 -28.60 5.07
C ASP A 462 -35.30 -28.17 5.70
N GLY A 463 -35.23 -27.20 6.60
CA GLY A 463 -36.39 -26.67 7.28
C GLY A 463 -36.09 -26.04 8.63
N SER A 464 -37.11 -25.34 9.13
CA SER A 464 -37.17 -24.87 10.51
C SER A 464 -38.07 -25.82 11.32
N TYR A 465 -37.54 -26.37 12.40
CA TYR A 465 -38.20 -27.40 13.20
C TYR A 465 -38.51 -26.89 14.60
N THR A 466 -39.81 -26.87 14.92
CA THR A 466 -40.31 -26.66 16.29
C THR A 466 -40.17 -27.95 17.07
N VAL A 467 -39.41 -27.91 18.16
CA VAL A 467 -39.19 -29.08 19.02
C VAL A 467 -40.05 -28.92 20.27
N SER A 468 -40.67 -30.00 20.72
CA SER A 468 -41.32 -30.05 22.02
C SER A 468 -40.91 -31.25 22.83
N LEU A 469 -40.80 -31.06 24.14
CA LEU A 469 -40.60 -32.12 25.12
C LEU A 469 -41.80 -32.12 26.07
N THR A 470 -42.48 -33.25 26.16
CA THR A 470 -43.45 -33.53 27.22
C THR A 470 -42.81 -34.46 28.24
N VAL A 471 -42.83 -34.08 29.51
CA VAL A 471 -42.35 -34.92 30.61
C VAL A 471 -43.49 -35.25 31.56
N ARG A 472 -43.46 -36.45 32.16
CA ARG A 472 -44.52 -36.94 33.06
C ARG A 472 -43.97 -37.64 34.27
N ASN A 473 -44.70 -37.57 35.38
CA ASN A 473 -44.53 -38.42 36.54
C ASN A 473 -45.90 -38.83 37.12
N SER A 474 -45.93 -39.40 38.33
CA SER A 474 -47.17 -39.80 39.00
C SER A 474 -48.14 -38.66 39.30
N ASP A 475 -47.64 -37.42 39.30
CA ASP A 475 -48.33 -36.24 39.81
C ASP A 475 -48.82 -35.32 38.69
N GLY A 476 -48.25 -35.43 37.48
CA GLY A 476 -48.79 -34.80 36.28
C GLY A 476 -47.85 -34.84 35.07
N GLU A 477 -48.14 -33.99 34.09
CA GLU A 477 -47.33 -33.75 32.90
C GLU A 477 -47.20 -32.26 32.63
N ASP A 478 -46.09 -31.88 31.99
CA ASP A 478 -45.87 -30.56 31.43
C ASP A 478 -45.19 -30.67 30.06
N THR A 479 -45.35 -29.64 29.23
CA THR A 479 -44.84 -29.62 27.87
C THR A 479 -44.17 -28.28 27.57
N GLU A 480 -42.90 -28.34 27.18
CA GLU A 480 -42.16 -27.18 26.67
C GLU A 480 -42.10 -27.24 25.15
N VAL A 481 -42.34 -26.10 24.49
CA VAL A 481 -42.36 -25.97 23.03
C VAL A 481 -41.45 -24.84 22.61
N LYS A 482 -40.34 -25.19 21.95
CA LYS A 482 -39.41 -24.22 21.36
C LYS A 482 -39.68 -24.13 19.87
N ALA A 483 -40.33 -23.03 19.46
CA ALA A 483 -40.65 -22.74 18.07
C ALA A 483 -39.37 -22.45 17.26
N ASP A 484 -39.30 -22.97 16.02
CA ASP A 484 -38.17 -22.76 15.11
C ASP A 484 -36.79 -23.06 15.75
N TYR A 485 -36.77 -24.05 16.64
CA TYR A 485 -35.66 -24.30 17.55
C TYR A 485 -34.44 -24.92 16.86
N ILE A 486 -34.67 -25.79 15.87
CA ILE A 486 -33.61 -26.36 15.03
C ILE A 486 -33.77 -25.84 13.61
N SER A 487 -32.73 -25.20 13.09
CA SER A 487 -32.68 -24.69 11.72
C SER A 487 -31.73 -25.53 10.87
N VAL A 488 -32.30 -26.37 10.00
CA VAL A 488 -31.52 -27.14 9.05
C VAL A 488 -31.52 -26.40 7.74
N GLY A 489 -30.41 -25.73 7.46
CA GLY A 489 -30.20 -24.99 6.23
C GLY A 489 -29.73 -25.87 5.09
N ALA A 490 -29.93 -25.38 3.88
CA ALA A 490 -29.07 -25.76 2.76
C ALA A 490 -27.61 -25.41 3.12
N SER A 491 -26.64 -26.10 2.52
CA SER A 491 -25.24 -25.69 2.64
C SER A 491 -25.07 -24.25 2.15
N ALA A 492 -24.11 -23.52 2.73
CA ALA A 492 -23.58 -22.32 2.09
C ALA A 492 -23.30 -22.64 0.62
N PRO A 493 -23.64 -21.74 -0.31
CA PRO A 493 -23.38 -21.99 -1.71
C PRO A 493 -21.87 -22.18 -1.91
N THR A 494 -21.48 -23.02 -2.86
CA THR A 494 -20.07 -23.13 -3.26
C THR A 494 -19.86 -22.21 -4.45
N ALA A 495 -19.01 -21.20 -4.27
CA ALA A 495 -18.69 -20.23 -5.30
C ALA A 495 -17.84 -20.89 -6.38
N GLU A 496 -18.28 -20.78 -7.63
CA GLU A 496 -17.43 -21.14 -8.78
C GLU A 496 -17.82 -20.27 -9.97
N PHE A 497 -16.84 -19.93 -10.80
CA PHE A 497 -17.10 -19.15 -11.99
C PHE A 497 -16.05 -19.38 -13.07
N SER A 498 -16.46 -19.08 -14.29
CA SER A 498 -15.59 -18.97 -15.45
C SER A 498 -15.75 -17.60 -16.12
N GLY A 499 -14.75 -17.20 -16.90
CA GLY A 499 -14.74 -15.97 -17.67
C GLY A 499 -14.13 -16.23 -19.05
N ALA A 500 -14.73 -15.67 -20.10
CA ALA A 500 -14.23 -15.80 -21.45
C ALA A 500 -14.41 -14.51 -22.27
N PRO A 501 -13.38 -14.07 -23.03
CA PRO A 501 -12.01 -14.60 -23.05
C PRO A 501 -11.20 -14.25 -21.77
N THR A 502 -10.18 -15.03 -21.42
CA THR A 502 -9.26 -14.74 -20.29
C THR A 502 -8.04 -13.92 -20.69
N SER A 503 -7.86 -13.67 -21.99
CA SER A 503 -6.82 -12.76 -22.48
C SER A 503 -7.20 -12.12 -23.81
N GLY A 504 -6.64 -10.94 -24.06
CA GLY A 504 -6.86 -10.14 -25.24
C GLY A 504 -6.34 -8.73 -25.01
N ASP A 505 -6.51 -7.84 -25.98
CA ASP A 505 -6.01 -6.46 -25.86
C ASP A 505 -7.09 -5.51 -25.34
N ALA A 506 -6.68 -4.44 -24.65
CA ALA A 506 -7.59 -3.41 -24.16
C ALA A 506 -8.26 -2.60 -25.30
N PRO A 507 -9.56 -2.28 -25.24
CA PRO A 507 -10.52 -2.72 -24.24
C PRO A 507 -10.91 -4.19 -24.44
N LEU A 508 -10.84 -4.99 -23.38
CA LEU A 508 -11.21 -6.40 -23.41
C LEU A 508 -12.56 -6.59 -22.71
N THR A 509 -13.60 -6.93 -23.46
CA THR A 509 -14.89 -7.34 -22.91
C THR A 509 -14.87 -8.82 -22.54
N VAL A 510 -15.04 -9.14 -21.26
CA VAL A 510 -15.11 -10.50 -20.71
C VAL A 510 -16.53 -10.81 -20.28
N ASN A 511 -17.05 -11.96 -20.70
CA ASN A 511 -18.32 -12.48 -20.18
C ASN A 511 -18.02 -13.47 -19.07
N PHE A 512 -18.48 -13.16 -17.87
CA PHE A 512 -18.38 -14.06 -16.74
C PHE A 512 -19.60 -14.97 -16.70
N THR A 513 -19.36 -16.23 -16.35
CA THR A 513 -20.40 -17.22 -16.10
C THR A 513 -20.31 -17.68 -14.65
N ASP A 514 -21.41 -17.49 -13.92
CA ASP A 514 -21.60 -18.07 -12.60
C ASP A 514 -21.83 -19.58 -12.73
N GLU A 515 -20.93 -20.36 -12.12
CA GLU A 515 -20.97 -21.82 -12.07
C GLU A 515 -21.17 -22.31 -10.62
N SER A 516 -21.54 -21.40 -9.72
CA SER A 516 -21.74 -21.67 -8.31
C SER A 516 -22.86 -22.67 -8.09
N THR A 517 -22.76 -23.46 -7.02
CA THR A 517 -23.73 -24.50 -6.68
C THR A 517 -24.34 -24.25 -5.31
N GLY A 518 -25.54 -24.80 -5.06
CA GLY A 518 -26.32 -24.53 -3.85
C GLY A 518 -27.42 -23.50 -4.08
N GLU A 519 -28.17 -23.20 -3.02
CA GLU A 519 -29.14 -22.09 -3.04
C GLU A 519 -28.38 -20.78 -2.86
N ILE A 520 -28.60 -19.81 -3.76
CA ILE A 520 -27.91 -18.50 -3.75
C ILE A 520 -28.99 -17.42 -3.76
N THR A 521 -28.92 -16.50 -2.79
CA THR A 521 -29.79 -15.33 -2.72
C THR A 521 -29.09 -14.05 -3.16
N ASP A 522 -27.76 -13.98 -3.03
CA ASP A 522 -26.97 -12.78 -3.32
C ASP A 522 -25.64 -13.11 -4.01
N TRP A 523 -25.19 -12.18 -4.87
CA TRP A 523 -23.95 -12.25 -5.66
C TRP A 523 -23.16 -10.95 -5.49
N SER A 524 -21.84 -11.06 -5.35
CA SER A 524 -20.91 -9.94 -5.39
C SER A 524 -19.68 -10.29 -6.21
N TRP A 525 -19.49 -9.57 -7.31
CA TRP A 525 -18.36 -9.69 -8.22
C TRP A 525 -17.38 -8.54 -7.99
N GLU A 526 -16.10 -8.87 -7.88
CA GLU A 526 -14.98 -7.91 -7.87
C GLU A 526 -14.08 -8.24 -9.06
N PHE A 527 -13.88 -7.29 -9.97
CA PHE A 527 -13.15 -7.55 -11.22
C PHE A 527 -11.65 -7.28 -11.15
N GLY A 528 -11.15 -6.74 -10.03
CA GLY A 528 -9.74 -6.45 -9.79
C GLY A 528 -9.24 -5.10 -10.34
N ASP A 529 -10.10 -4.33 -11.00
CA ASP A 529 -9.83 -2.98 -11.53
C ASP A 529 -10.50 -1.86 -10.71
N GLY A 530 -11.12 -2.22 -9.57
CA GLY A 530 -11.91 -1.33 -8.71
C GLY A 530 -13.40 -1.28 -9.06
N ASN A 531 -13.86 -1.95 -10.12
CA ASN A 531 -15.27 -2.08 -10.44
C ASN A 531 -15.87 -3.36 -9.84
N THR A 532 -17.18 -3.30 -9.54
CA THR A 532 -17.93 -4.39 -8.90
C THR A 532 -19.28 -4.64 -9.59
N SER A 533 -19.91 -5.79 -9.33
CA SER A 533 -21.26 -6.09 -9.81
C SER A 533 -22.03 -7.00 -8.86
N THR A 534 -23.36 -6.87 -8.83
CA THR A 534 -24.25 -7.78 -8.09
C THR A 534 -25.15 -8.59 -9.04
N THR A 535 -24.76 -8.71 -10.31
CA THR A 535 -25.56 -9.39 -11.33
C THR A 535 -25.70 -10.88 -11.02
N PRO A 536 -26.94 -11.43 -10.93
CA PRO A 536 -27.17 -12.85 -10.68
C PRO A 536 -26.75 -13.77 -11.85
N SER A 537 -26.81 -15.08 -11.62
CA SER A 537 -26.63 -16.11 -12.67
C SER A 537 -27.47 -15.80 -13.94
N PRO A 538 -26.89 -15.86 -15.15
CA PRO A 538 -25.65 -16.54 -15.49
C PRO A 538 -24.37 -15.72 -15.26
N GLY A 539 -24.39 -14.48 -14.76
CA GLY A 539 -23.19 -13.67 -14.50
C GLY A 539 -23.09 -12.39 -15.36
N PRO A 540 -22.19 -11.44 -15.00
CA PRO A 540 -22.06 -10.15 -15.65
C PRO A 540 -21.14 -10.18 -16.89
N THR A 541 -21.30 -9.18 -17.74
CA THR A 541 -20.28 -8.78 -18.73
C THR A 541 -19.51 -7.58 -18.18
N HIS A 542 -18.18 -7.62 -18.24
CA HIS A 542 -17.30 -6.53 -17.80
C HIS A 542 -16.29 -6.14 -18.89
N GLU A 543 -15.95 -4.86 -18.98
CA GLU A 543 -14.97 -4.33 -19.95
C GLU A 543 -13.75 -3.79 -19.21
N TYR A 544 -12.59 -4.40 -19.47
CA TYR A 544 -11.30 -3.92 -18.96
C TYR A 544 -10.70 -2.93 -19.97
N THR A 545 -10.68 -1.64 -19.62
CA THR A 545 -10.25 -0.56 -20.52
C THR A 545 -8.74 -0.35 -20.57
N ASP A 546 -8.03 -0.80 -19.54
CA ASP A 546 -6.58 -0.61 -19.41
C ASP A 546 -5.82 -1.95 -19.50
N PRO A 547 -4.58 -1.95 -20.00
CA PRO A 547 -3.72 -3.13 -19.95
C PRO A 547 -3.32 -3.49 -18.51
N GLY A 548 -3.33 -4.77 -18.19
CA GLY A 548 -3.04 -5.25 -16.84
C GLY A 548 -3.41 -6.70 -16.64
N THR A 549 -3.03 -7.23 -15.48
CA THR A 549 -3.46 -8.55 -15.01
C THR A 549 -4.42 -8.35 -13.86
N TYR A 550 -5.61 -8.94 -13.96
CA TYR A 550 -6.71 -8.72 -13.03
C TYR A 550 -7.10 -9.99 -12.28
N THR A 551 -7.14 -9.89 -10.95
CA THR A 551 -7.69 -10.92 -10.06
C THR A 551 -9.19 -10.72 -9.95
N VAL A 552 -9.96 -11.77 -10.23
CA VAL A 552 -11.42 -11.73 -10.17
C VAL A 552 -11.90 -12.57 -9.01
N SER A 553 -12.85 -12.06 -8.23
CA SER A 553 -13.55 -12.84 -7.22
C SER A 553 -15.07 -12.75 -7.36
N LEU A 554 -15.71 -13.90 -7.11
CA LEU A 554 -17.15 -14.01 -6.94
C LEU A 554 -17.43 -14.48 -5.51
N THR A 555 -18.19 -13.70 -4.77
CA THR A 555 -18.82 -14.10 -3.51
C THR A 555 -20.29 -14.39 -3.76
N VAL A 556 -20.75 -15.57 -3.37
CA VAL A 556 -22.18 -15.94 -3.37
C VAL A 556 -22.61 -16.25 -1.95
N SER A 557 -23.85 -15.88 -1.60
CA SER A 557 -24.37 -16.13 -0.25
C SER A 557 -25.83 -16.52 -0.24
N ASN A 558 -26.22 -17.15 0.86
CA ASN A 558 -27.60 -17.40 1.27
C ASN A 558 -27.72 -17.15 2.79
N PRO A 559 -28.92 -17.29 3.39
CA PRO A 559 -29.09 -17.12 4.85
C PRO A 559 -28.26 -18.06 5.73
N TYR A 560 -27.63 -19.08 5.15
CA TYR A 560 -26.87 -20.12 5.84
C TYR A 560 -25.35 -19.98 5.67
N GLY A 561 -24.88 -18.99 4.91
CA GLY A 561 -23.47 -18.66 4.77
C GLY A 561 -23.10 -18.09 3.41
N SER A 562 -21.81 -17.82 3.23
CA SER A 562 -21.23 -17.35 1.99
C SER A 562 -19.98 -18.13 1.64
N ASP A 563 -19.67 -18.20 0.35
CA ASP A 563 -18.39 -18.69 -0.15
C ASP A 563 -17.85 -17.71 -1.17
N THR A 564 -16.52 -17.64 -1.27
CA THR A 564 -15.83 -16.74 -2.21
C THR A 564 -14.82 -17.52 -3.02
N ARG A 565 -15.00 -17.46 -4.34
CA ARG A 565 -14.01 -17.96 -5.29
C ARG A 565 -13.17 -16.79 -5.77
N THR A 566 -11.87 -16.86 -5.54
CA THR A 566 -10.90 -15.91 -6.09
C THR A 566 -10.00 -16.61 -7.10
N ARG A 567 -9.90 -16.04 -8.31
CA ARG A 567 -8.94 -16.45 -9.33
C ARG A 567 -7.91 -15.33 -9.49
N ASN A 568 -6.73 -15.55 -8.93
CA ASN A 568 -5.61 -14.63 -9.06
C ASN A 568 -5.11 -14.59 -10.51
N ASP A 569 -4.76 -13.40 -10.97
CA ASP A 569 -4.20 -13.17 -12.31
C ASP A 569 -5.05 -13.75 -13.45
N TYR A 570 -6.38 -13.71 -13.31
CA TYR A 570 -7.29 -14.48 -14.14
C TYR A 570 -7.51 -13.91 -15.52
N ILE A 571 -7.61 -12.57 -15.63
CA ILE A 571 -7.77 -11.87 -16.90
C ILE A 571 -6.48 -11.14 -17.22
N ASN A 572 -5.88 -11.42 -18.37
CA ASN A 572 -4.67 -10.77 -18.85
C ASN A 572 -4.98 -9.88 -20.05
N VAL A 573 -4.99 -8.58 -19.81
CA VAL A 573 -5.29 -7.56 -20.82
C VAL A 573 -3.99 -6.98 -21.34
N GLY A 574 -3.68 -7.30 -22.60
CA GLY A 574 -2.56 -6.74 -23.34
C GLY A 574 -2.79 -5.29 -23.76
N THR A 575 -1.70 -4.61 -24.12
CA THR A 575 -1.78 -3.32 -24.81
C THR A 575 -2.34 -3.52 -26.21
N ALA A 576 -3.41 -2.80 -26.57
CA ALA A 576 -3.83 -2.75 -27.96
C ALA A 576 -2.65 -2.40 -28.87
N PRO A 577 -2.43 -3.19 -29.94
CA PRO A 577 -1.38 -2.89 -30.89
C PRO A 577 -1.63 -1.47 -31.44
N GLN A 578 -0.62 -0.63 -31.36
CA GLN A 578 -0.68 0.75 -31.83
C GLN A 578 -0.21 0.82 -33.28
N PRO A 579 -0.66 1.81 -34.07
CA PRO A 579 0.00 2.12 -35.34
C PRO A 579 1.49 2.44 -35.07
N PRO A 580 2.38 2.19 -36.05
CA PRO A 580 3.80 2.47 -35.85
C PRO A 580 4.02 3.97 -35.59
N SER A 581 5.06 4.32 -34.83
CA SER A 581 5.57 5.70 -34.81
C SER A 581 6.79 5.75 -35.71
N ALA A 582 6.59 6.18 -36.95
CA ALA A 582 7.65 6.34 -37.94
C ALA A 582 8.77 7.28 -37.43
N GLU A 583 10.03 6.85 -37.59
CA GLU A 583 11.24 7.63 -37.32
C GLU A 583 12.39 7.02 -38.14
N PHE A 584 13.38 7.83 -38.53
CA PHE A 584 14.52 7.33 -39.30
C PHE A 584 15.77 8.19 -39.21
N SER A 585 16.93 7.60 -39.52
CA SER A 585 18.18 8.33 -39.70
C SER A 585 18.81 8.06 -41.07
N ALA A 586 19.77 8.89 -41.47
CA ALA A 586 20.52 8.73 -42.72
C ALA A 586 22.00 9.07 -42.54
N SER A 587 22.86 8.40 -43.30
CA SER A 587 24.30 8.69 -43.33
C SER A 587 24.93 8.36 -44.69
N PRO A 588 25.70 9.27 -45.30
CA PRO A 588 25.87 10.69 -44.92
C PRO A 588 24.62 11.54 -45.25
N THR A 589 24.45 12.70 -44.61
CA THR A 589 23.39 13.67 -44.94
C THR A 589 23.84 14.78 -45.91
N SER A 590 25.12 14.82 -46.28
CA SER A 590 25.63 15.74 -47.29
C SER A 590 26.85 15.19 -48.04
N GLY A 591 27.01 15.57 -49.31
CA GLY A 591 28.17 15.25 -50.15
C GLY A 591 27.92 15.60 -51.62
N ASP A 592 28.82 15.20 -52.51
CA ASP A 592 28.74 15.54 -53.93
C ASP A 592 27.95 14.50 -54.73
N ALA A 593 27.28 14.90 -55.81
CA ALA A 593 26.61 13.97 -56.72
C ALA A 593 27.63 13.10 -57.48
N PRO A 594 27.38 11.79 -57.70
CA PRO A 594 26.30 11.00 -57.12
C PRO A 594 26.56 10.64 -55.65
N LEU A 595 25.62 11.02 -54.77
CA LEU A 595 25.72 10.76 -53.32
C LEU A 595 24.94 9.50 -52.95
N VAL A 596 25.65 8.46 -52.50
CA VAL A 596 25.04 7.26 -51.91
C VAL A 596 24.75 7.52 -50.43
N VAL A 597 23.48 7.43 -50.04
CA VAL A 597 23.00 7.61 -48.67
C VAL A 597 22.36 6.32 -48.18
N ASN A 598 22.77 5.86 -47.00
CA ASN A 598 22.12 4.73 -46.32
C ASN A 598 21.12 5.28 -45.31
N PHE A 599 19.88 4.79 -45.38
CA PHE A 599 18.81 5.11 -44.45
C PHE A 599 18.60 3.95 -43.46
N THR A 600 18.29 4.29 -42.23
CA THR A 600 17.99 3.33 -41.16
C THR A 600 16.61 3.61 -40.61
N ASP A 601 15.75 2.60 -40.58
CA ASP A 601 14.46 2.64 -39.89
C ASP A 601 14.65 2.63 -38.38
N GLU A 602 14.09 3.63 -37.70
CA GLU A 602 14.06 3.75 -36.24
C GLU A 602 12.62 3.73 -35.70
N SER A 603 11.66 3.31 -36.55
CA SER A 603 10.24 3.31 -36.21
C SER A 603 9.92 2.34 -35.08
N THR A 604 9.04 2.75 -34.17
CA THR A 604 8.51 1.88 -33.10
C THR A 604 7.13 1.34 -33.46
N GLY A 605 6.62 0.35 -32.73
CA GLY A 605 5.28 -0.23 -32.97
C GLY A 605 5.25 -1.37 -33.99
N ASN A 606 6.36 -2.10 -34.18
CA ASN A 606 6.48 -3.30 -35.01
C ASN A 606 5.88 -3.13 -36.43
N PRO A 607 6.41 -2.21 -37.25
CA PRO A 607 5.99 -2.10 -38.64
C PRO A 607 6.23 -3.41 -39.40
N ASP A 608 5.31 -3.75 -40.30
CA ASP A 608 5.41 -4.89 -41.22
C ASP A 608 5.72 -4.46 -42.67
N SER A 609 5.64 -3.16 -42.95
CA SER A 609 5.91 -2.58 -44.27
C SER A 609 6.37 -1.12 -44.18
N TRP A 610 7.23 -0.73 -45.12
CA TRP A 610 7.82 0.61 -45.23
C TRP A 610 7.56 1.19 -46.62
N SER A 611 7.41 2.51 -46.69
CA SER A 611 7.35 3.27 -47.93
C SER A 611 8.15 4.54 -47.78
N TRP A 612 9.28 4.59 -48.48
CA TRP A 612 10.19 5.73 -48.54
C TRP A 612 9.89 6.60 -49.76
N ASP A 613 9.95 7.91 -49.57
CA ASP A 613 10.05 8.92 -50.64
C ASP A 613 11.32 9.75 -50.38
N PHE A 614 12.25 9.71 -51.33
CA PHE A 614 13.54 10.39 -51.21
C PHE A 614 13.49 11.85 -51.66
N GLY A 615 12.35 12.36 -52.13
CA GLY A 615 12.14 13.77 -52.46
C GLY A 615 12.63 14.19 -53.86
N ASP A 616 13.25 13.29 -54.63
CA ASP A 616 13.64 13.46 -56.04
C ASP A 616 12.76 12.65 -57.01
N GLY A 617 11.72 12.00 -56.48
CA GLY A 617 10.84 11.07 -57.20
C GLY A 617 11.22 9.59 -57.06
N GLY A 618 12.35 9.28 -56.40
CA GLY A 618 12.71 7.92 -56.02
C GLY A 618 11.96 7.43 -54.78
N THR A 619 11.71 6.11 -54.73
CA THR A 619 11.00 5.45 -53.62
C THR A 619 11.63 4.10 -53.27
N SER A 620 11.41 3.61 -52.05
CA SER A 620 11.78 2.24 -51.64
C SER A 620 10.74 1.62 -50.69
N THR A 621 10.71 0.29 -50.63
CA THR A 621 9.92 -0.49 -49.66
C THR A 621 10.78 -1.32 -48.71
N ASP A 622 12.10 -1.25 -48.84
CA ASP A 622 13.02 -1.93 -47.92
C ASP A 622 12.99 -1.23 -46.55
N GLN A 623 13.26 -1.97 -45.47
CA GLN A 623 13.36 -1.41 -44.13
C GLN A 623 14.50 -0.37 -44.05
N ASP A 624 15.71 -0.77 -44.44
CA ASP A 624 16.92 0.07 -44.42
C ASP A 624 17.51 0.24 -45.83
N PRO A 625 16.96 1.14 -46.67
CA PRO A 625 17.40 1.28 -48.06
C PRO A 625 18.73 2.03 -48.20
N SER A 626 19.50 1.67 -49.22
CA SER A 626 20.61 2.48 -49.74
C SER A 626 20.15 3.17 -51.04
N TYR A 627 20.19 4.50 -51.09
CA TYR A 627 19.69 5.29 -52.21
C TYR A 627 20.77 6.24 -52.75
N THR A 628 20.79 6.46 -54.08
CA THR A 628 21.80 7.31 -54.74
C THR A 628 21.14 8.54 -55.37
N TYR A 629 21.50 9.72 -54.90
CA TYR A 629 21.09 10.98 -55.48
C TYR A 629 22.07 11.39 -56.58
N ASN A 630 21.62 11.45 -57.83
CA ASN A 630 22.48 11.68 -59.00
C ASN A 630 22.63 13.15 -59.39
N SER A 631 21.92 14.06 -58.73
CA SER A 631 21.92 15.49 -59.06
C SER A 631 22.05 16.33 -57.80
N GLY A 632 22.70 17.49 -57.93
CA GLY A 632 22.78 18.45 -56.83
C GLY A 632 21.41 19.01 -56.46
N GLY A 633 21.19 19.27 -55.17
CA GLY A 633 19.93 19.74 -54.62
C GLY A 633 19.77 19.45 -53.13
N THR A 634 18.70 19.98 -52.55
CA THR A 634 18.28 19.66 -51.18
C THR A 634 17.00 18.83 -51.22
N TYR A 635 17.02 17.66 -50.61
CA TYR A 635 15.95 16.67 -50.70
C TYR A 635 15.23 16.50 -49.36
N THR A 636 13.90 16.51 -49.41
CA THR A 636 13.03 16.21 -48.26
C THR A 636 12.69 14.73 -48.30
N VAL A 637 13.03 14.01 -47.24
CA VAL A 637 12.82 12.56 -47.16
C VAL A 637 11.64 12.26 -46.26
N SER A 638 10.80 11.30 -46.66
CA SER A 638 9.74 10.78 -45.80
C SER A 638 9.75 9.26 -45.73
N LEU A 639 9.43 8.74 -44.55
CA LEU A 639 9.21 7.32 -44.29
C LEU A 639 7.79 7.13 -43.78
N THR A 640 7.02 6.28 -44.44
CA THR A 640 5.75 5.77 -43.92
C THR A 640 5.93 4.35 -43.44
N ALA A 641 5.79 4.13 -42.13
CA ALA A 641 5.83 2.81 -41.51
C ALA A 641 4.39 2.35 -41.23
N THR A 642 4.06 1.13 -41.65
CA THR A 642 2.71 0.57 -41.56
C THR A 642 2.73 -0.75 -40.81
N ASN A 643 1.67 -1.02 -40.04
CA ASN A 643 1.34 -2.35 -39.53
C ASN A 643 -0.18 -2.58 -39.69
N ALA A 644 -0.66 -3.74 -39.25
CA ALA A 644 -2.09 -4.09 -39.28
C ALA A 644 -3.04 -3.08 -38.59
N GLN A 645 -2.53 -2.21 -37.71
CA GLN A 645 -3.30 -1.23 -36.92
C GLN A 645 -3.31 0.18 -37.53
N GLY A 646 -2.46 0.44 -38.52
CA GLY A 646 -2.42 1.71 -39.22
C GLY A 646 -1.02 2.08 -39.69
N SER A 647 -0.85 3.35 -40.05
CA SER A 647 0.39 3.89 -40.58
C SER A 647 0.70 5.25 -39.97
N ASN A 648 1.98 5.55 -39.77
CA ASN A 648 2.47 6.89 -39.49
C ASN A 648 3.53 7.28 -40.51
N THR A 649 3.65 8.59 -40.78
CA THR A 649 4.64 9.14 -41.69
C THR A 649 5.49 10.17 -40.97
N GLU A 650 6.81 9.99 -41.04
CA GLU A 650 7.79 11.00 -40.61
C GLU A 650 8.39 11.68 -41.84
N THR A 651 8.56 13.01 -41.80
CA THR A 651 9.08 13.80 -42.92
C THR A 651 10.16 14.77 -42.46
N LYS A 652 11.40 14.54 -42.89
CA LYS A 652 12.54 15.42 -42.61
C LYS A 652 12.79 16.33 -43.80
N SER A 653 12.43 17.61 -43.63
CA SER A 653 12.59 18.64 -44.66
C SER A 653 14.07 19.01 -44.89
N ASN A 654 14.48 19.11 -46.15
CA ASN A 654 15.86 19.42 -46.57
C ASN A 654 16.92 18.54 -45.86
N TYR A 655 16.61 17.25 -45.70
CA TYR A 655 17.39 16.35 -44.87
C TYR A 655 18.70 15.91 -45.53
N ILE A 656 18.69 15.74 -46.86
CA ILE A 656 19.90 15.40 -47.64
C ILE A 656 20.28 16.59 -48.52
N THR A 657 21.55 16.99 -48.46
CA THR A 657 22.12 18.05 -49.32
C THR A 657 23.17 17.46 -50.25
N VAL A 658 22.90 17.49 -51.55
CA VAL A 658 23.82 17.01 -52.58
C VAL A 658 24.39 18.20 -53.32
N ASN A 659 25.72 18.33 -53.36
CA ASN A 659 26.36 19.37 -54.15
C ASN A 659 26.39 18.95 -55.62
N GLU A 660 26.10 19.91 -56.50
CA GLU A 660 26.32 19.74 -57.94
C GLU A 660 27.81 19.92 -58.21
N LEU A 661 28.42 18.95 -58.89
CA LEU A 661 29.78 19.10 -59.38
C LEU A 661 29.74 19.77 -60.77
N ASN A 662 30.64 20.73 -60.99
CA ASN A 662 30.79 21.42 -62.27
C ASN A 662 32.07 20.95 -62.98
N PRO A 663 32.10 20.95 -64.33
CA PRO A 663 33.36 20.78 -65.05
C PRO A 663 34.34 21.90 -64.65
N PRO A 664 35.67 21.65 -64.67
CA PRO A 664 36.65 22.65 -64.32
C PRO A 664 36.50 23.89 -65.19
N VAL A 665 36.83 25.07 -64.67
CA VAL A 665 37.03 26.27 -65.51
C VAL A 665 38.53 26.46 -65.63
N ALA A 666 39.07 26.21 -66.81
CA ALA A 666 40.52 26.18 -67.00
C ALA A 666 41.12 27.59 -67.03
N ALA A 667 42.26 27.77 -66.36
CA ALA A 667 43.03 29.01 -66.40
C ALA A 667 44.50 28.75 -66.07
N PHE A 668 45.42 29.55 -66.63
CA PHE A 668 46.84 29.45 -66.29
C PHE A 668 47.62 30.75 -66.46
N ILE A 669 48.81 30.79 -65.87
CA ILE A 669 49.81 31.85 -66.06
C ILE A 669 51.12 31.23 -66.59
N ALA A 670 51.76 31.91 -67.53
CA ALA A 670 53.10 31.61 -68.03
C ALA A 670 54.11 32.68 -67.58
N ASP A 671 55.20 32.27 -66.92
CA ASP A 671 56.27 33.18 -66.47
C ASP A 671 57.67 32.71 -66.94
N PRO A 672 58.37 33.48 -67.81
CA PRO A 672 57.87 34.67 -68.49
C PRO A 672 56.97 34.32 -69.69
N SER A 673 55.90 35.08 -69.93
CA SER A 673 55.04 34.93 -71.12
C SER A 673 55.65 35.52 -72.41
N SER A 674 56.78 36.25 -72.30
CA SER A 674 57.57 36.71 -73.45
C SER A 674 59.06 36.82 -73.14
N GLY A 675 59.91 36.67 -74.15
CA GLY A 675 61.36 36.70 -73.98
C GLY A 675 62.18 36.56 -75.26
N TYR A 676 63.50 36.42 -75.12
CA TYR A 676 64.45 36.25 -76.23
C TYR A 676 65.15 34.90 -76.14
N VAL A 677 65.34 34.22 -77.27
CA VAL A 677 66.04 32.93 -77.35
C VAL A 677 67.38 33.13 -78.08
N PRO A 678 68.54 33.08 -77.40
CA PRO A 678 69.84 33.07 -78.07
C PRO A 678 70.04 31.78 -78.87
N PHE A 679 70.68 31.86 -80.04
CA PHE A 679 70.81 30.76 -81.03
C PHE A 679 71.46 29.46 -80.51
N THR A 680 71.95 29.43 -79.25
CA THR A 680 72.54 28.25 -78.59
C THR A 680 72.00 27.98 -77.19
N HIS A 681 71.00 28.72 -76.71
CA HIS A 681 70.40 28.50 -75.39
C HIS A 681 68.87 28.46 -75.47
N ARG A 682 68.35 27.46 -74.76
CA ARG A 682 66.94 27.14 -74.51
C ARG A 682 66.29 28.17 -73.56
N MET A 683 65.02 28.51 -73.76
CA MET A 683 64.24 29.34 -72.81
C MET A 683 63.26 28.46 -72.04
N THR A 684 63.40 28.42 -70.71
CA THR A 684 62.44 27.70 -69.84
C THR A 684 61.38 28.66 -69.33
N VAL A 685 60.12 28.33 -69.57
CA VAL A 685 58.94 29.03 -69.06
C VAL A 685 58.29 28.15 -67.99
N GLN A 686 57.91 28.76 -66.87
CA GLN A 686 57.15 28.09 -65.82
C GLN A 686 55.65 28.34 -66.04
N PHE A 687 54.85 27.29 -65.94
CA PHE A 687 53.41 27.37 -66.06
C PHE A 687 52.78 27.05 -64.71
N ARG A 688 51.81 27.87 -64.31
CA ARG A 688 51.04 27.68 -63.10
C ARG A 688 49.56 27.56 -63.43
N ASP A 689 48.94 26.49 -62.97
CA ASP A 689 47.50 26.25 -63.04
C ASP A 689 46.74 27.20 -62.10
N GLU A 690 45.66 27.78 -62.60
CA GLU A 690 44.69 28.61 -61.87
C GLU A 690 43.24 28.12 -62.11
N SER A 691 43.08 26.88 -62.58
CA SER A 691 41.76 26.31 -62.86
C SER A 691 40.92 26.17 -61.58
N THR A 692 39.61 26.36 -61.72
CA THR A 692 38.62 26.26 -60.62
C THR A 692 37.69 25.05 -60.82
N GLU A 693 36.84 24.75 -59.83
CA GLU A 693 35.95 23.57 -59.80
C GLU A 693 36.73 22.23 -59.78
N ASP A 694 37.71 22.15 -58.86
CA ASP A 694 38.43 20.93 -58.46
C ASP A 694 38.92 20.02 -59.61
N PRO A 695 39.86 20.49 -60.45
CA PRO A 695 40.47 19.66 -61.50
C PRO A 695 41.28 18.51 -60.92
N GLU A 696 41.13 17.32 -61.50
CA GLU A 696 41.84 16.08 -61.12
C GLU A 696 42.96 15.72 -62.11
N GLU A 697 42.82 16.11 -63.38
CA GLU A 697 43.79 15.85 -64.45
C GLU A 697 44.11 17.11 -65.25
N TRP A 698 45.38 17.29 -65.64
CA TRP A 698 45.86 18.39 -66.47
C TRP A 698 46.49 17.85 -67.75
N ALA A 699 46.22 18.51 -68.88
CA ALA A 699 46.87 18.25 -70.15
C ALA A 699 47.34 19.55 -70.78
N TRP A 700 48.66 19.72 -70.84
CA TRP A 700 49.33 20.86 -71.44
C TRP A 700 49.80 20.56 -72.85
N ASN A 701 49.61 21.50 -73.76
CA ASN A 701 50.32 21.56 -75.03
C ASN A 701 50.96 22.94 -75.16
N PHE A 702 52.28 22.97 -75.28
CA PHE A 702 53.06 24.19 -75.27
C PHE A 702 53.18 24.85 -76.66
N GLY A 703 52.52 24.33 -77.70
CA GLY A 703 52.47 24.96 -79.02
C GLY A 703 53.72 24.73 -79.89
N ASP A 704 54.79 24.10 -79.37
CA ASP A 704 55.99 23.70 -80.11
C ASP A 704 56.11 22.17 -80.30
N GLY A 705 55.05 21.43 -79.95
CA GLY A 705 54.98 19.97 -79.95
C GLY A 705 55.34 19.33 -78.59
N GLY A 706 55.76 20.11 -77.59
CA GLY A 706 55.88 19.65 -76.21
C GLY A 706 54.54 19.56 -75.49
N THR A 707 54.41 18.59 -74.59
CA THR A 707 53.20 18.37 -73.76
C THR A 707 53.59 18.05 -72.31
N SER A 708 52.67 18.23 -71.37
CA SER A 708 52.82 17.80 -69.97
C SER A 708 51.49 17.37 -69.35
N THR A 709 51.53 16.57 -68.30
CA THR A 709 50.37 16.24 -67.46
C THR A 709 50.56 16.65 -65.98
N GLU A 710 51.64 17.36 -65.67
CA GLU A 710 51.84 17.94 -64.33
C GLU A 710 50.91 19.14 -64.15
N GLN A 711 50.43 19.38 -62.93
CA GLN A 711 49.61 20.56 -62.63
C GLN A 711 50.35 21.88 -62.91
N ASN A 712 51.62 21.98 -62.51
CA ASN A 712 52.42 23.21 -62.66
C ASN A 712 53.77 22.90 -63.36
N PRO A 713 53.76 22.66 -64.69
CA PRO A 713 54.96 22.21 -65.39
C PRO A 713 55.93 23.35 -65.69
N THR A 714 57.15 22.98 -66.07
CA THR A 714 58.06 23.88 -66.79
C THR A 714 58.31 23.34 -68.19
N HIS A 715 58.36 24.21 -69.19
CA HIS A 715 58.67 23.82 -70.57
C HIS A 715 59.78 24.66 -71.15
N THR A 716 60.60 24.03 -71.98
CA THR A 716 61.80 24.64 -72.53
C THR A 716 61.73 24.76 -74.06
N TYR A 717 61.47 25.97 -74.54
CA TYR A 717 61.42 26.31 -75.96
C TYR A 717 62.83 26.40 -76.55
N THR A 718 63.00 25.80 -77.74
CA THR A 718 64.29 25.68 -78.44
C THR A 718 64.45 26.62 -79.63
N SER A 719 63.38 27.32 -80.02
CA SER A 719 63.37 28.26 -81.14
C SER A 719 62.57 29.51 -80.78
N ALA A 720 62.86 30.60 -81.49
CA ALA A 720 62.01 31.78 -81.46
C ALA A 720 60.72 31.52 -82.25
N GLY A 721 59.60 32.00 -81.75
CA GLY A 721 58.28 31.78 -82.30
C GLY A 721 57.19 32.34 -81.39
N SER A 722 55.97 32.35 -81.91
CA SER A 722 54.76 32.57 -81.12
C SER A 722 54.15 31.20 -80.88
N PHE A 723 54.08 30.77 -79.63
CA PHE A 723 53.63 29.43 -79.24
C PHE A 723 52.29 29.54 -78.53
N GLU A 724 51.25 28.98 -79.14
CA GLU A 724 49.92 28.89 -78.54
C GLU A 724 49.93 27.76 -77.51
N VAL A 725 49.86 28.12 -76.24
CA VAL A 725 49.84 27.20 -75.11
C VAL A 725 48.39 26.94 -74.73
N THR A 726 48.05 25.66 -74.54
CA THR A 726 46.75 25.24 -74.02
C THR A 726 46.93 24.44 -72.75
N LEU A 727 46.05 24.68 -71.78
CA LEU A 727 45.83 23.84 -70.61
C LEU A 727 44.41 23.31 -70.69
N THR A 728 44.25 21.99 -70.72
CA THR A 728 42.95 21.34 -70.48
C THR A 728 42.94 20.77 -69.08
N ALA A 729 42.01 21.26 -68.25
CA ALA A 729 41.78 20.77 -66.90
C ALA A 729 40.52 19.90 -66.90
N THR A 730 40.59 18.71 -66.30
CA THR A 730 39.52 17.70 -66.34
C THR A 730 39.22 17.20 -64.92
N ASN A 731 37.95 17.01 -64.60
CA ASN A 731 37.48 16.26 -63.44
C ASN A 731 36.43 15.23 -63.89
N GLY A 732 35.77 14.55 -62.94
CA GLY A 732 34.74 13.55 -63.24
C GLY A 732 33.55 14.05 -64.10
N ASP A 733 33.28 15.36 -64.10
CA ASP A 733 32.10 15.97 -64.74
C ASP A 733 32.38 16.59 -66.11
N GLY A 734 33.66 16.76 -66.46
CA GLY A 734 34.06 17.19 -67.78
C GLY A 734 35.41 17.88 -67.80
N SER A 735 35.64 18.62 -68.89
CA SER A 735 36.89 19.31 -69.12
C SER A 735 36.64 20.69 -69.71
N ASP A 736 37.48 21.65 -69.35
CA ASP A 736 37.58 22.93 -70.02
C ASP A 736 39.02 23.20 -70.47
N THR A 737 39.19 24.06 -71.47
CA THR A 737 40.49 24.35 -72.06
C THR A 737 40.75 25.86 -72.08
N ALA A 738 41.81 26.29 -71.39
CA ALA A 738 42.37 27.63 -71.49
C ALA A 738 43.43 27.70 -72.58
N THR A 739 43.51 28.84 -73.28
CA THR A 739 44.53 29.11 -74.30
C THR A 739 45.17 30.48 -74.08
N ASP A 740 46.50 30.55 -74.10
CA ASP A 740 47.26 31.81 -74.11
C ASP A 740 48.56 31.64 -74.92
N THR A 741 49.27 32.72 -75.23
CA THR A 741 50.43 32.68 -76.13
C THR A 741 51.73 33.04 -75.41
N VAL A 742 52.76 32.21 -75.58
CA VAL A 742 54.15 32.53 -75.22
C VAL A 742 54.89 33.06 -76.45
N VAL A 743 55.42 34.28 -76.37
CA VAL A 743 56.09 34.94 -77.51
C VAL A 743 57.60 35.05 -77.28
N LEU A 744 58.36 34.36 -78.13
CA LEU A 744 59.82 34.31 -78.06
C LEU A 744 60.46 34.88 -79.34
N ALA A 745 61.31 35.90 -79.21
CA ALA A 745 61.97 36.54 -80.35
C ALA A 745 63.41 36.02 -80.59
N SER A 746 63.87 36.03 -81.85
CA SER A 746 65.24 35.65 -82.25
C SER A 746 66.20 36.84 -82.17
N LEU A 747 67.43 36.63 -81.66
CA LEU A 747 68.51 37.62 -81.73
C LEU A 747 69.08 37.75 -83.17
N PRO A 748 69.62 38.92 -83.59
CA PRO A 748 70.17 39.12 -84.93
C PRO A 748 71.30 38.13 -85.28
N SER A 749 71.36 37.72 -86.55
CA SER A 749 72.36 36.79 -87.12
C SER A 749 73.46 37.48 -87.91
N GLU A 750 73.32 38.78 -88.17
CA GLU A 750 74.30 39.61 -88.88
C GLU A 750 74.35 41.02 -88.27
N TYR A 751 75.41 41.76 -88.59
CA TYR A 751 75.50 43.17 -88.23
C TYR A 751 74.51 43.98 -89.05
N PHE A 752 73.75 44.86 -88.41
CA PHE A 752 72.89 45.80 -89.11
C PHE A 752 72.99 47.19 -88.50
N ILE A 753 72.69 48.20 -89.33
CA ILE A 753 72.49 49.57 -88.91
C ILE A 753 71.33 50.17 -89.71
N LEU A 754 70.37 50.75 -88.99
CA LEU A 754 69.15 51.29 -89.55
C LEU A 754 68.85 52.62 -88.84
N PRO A 755 68.85 53.75 -89.56
CA PRO A 755 68.34 54.99 -89.04
C PRO A 755 66.81 54.98 -89.02
N ALA A 756 66.21 55.60 -88.03
CA ALA A 756 64.83 56.05 -88.09
C ALA A 756 64.71 57.15 -89.17
N MET A 757 63.59 57.21 -89.89
CA MET A 757 63.36 58.31 -90.85
C MET A 757 63.31 59.64 -90.08
N ALA A 758 64.24 60.55 -90.38
CA ALA A 758 64.24 61.89 -89.82
C ALA A 758 63.02 62.65 -90.38
N ASP A 759 62.10 63.06 -89.51
CA ASP A 759 61.01 63.96 -89.87
C ASP A 759 61.58 65.35 -90.25
N TYR A 760 60.83 66.17 -90.99
CA TYR A 760 61.36 67.37 -91.67
C TYR A 760 62.05 68.39 -90.73
N ASP A 761 61.75 68.36 -89.43
CA ASP A 761 62.34 69.22 -88.39
C ASP A 761 63.13 68.44 -87.31
N ALA A 762 63.51 67.19 -87.58
CA ALA A 762 64.20 66.36 -86.59
C ALA A 762 65.59 66.94 -86.27
N LYS A 763 65.84 67.19 -84.98
CA LYS A 763 67.14 67.67 -84.48
C LYS A 763 68.14 66.54 -84.23
N GLU A 764 67.65 65.30 -84.19
CA GLU A 764 68.45 64.10 -83.95
C GLU A 764 67.88 62.92 -84.76
N VAL A 765 68.72 61.95 -85.08
CA VAL A 765 68.36 60.72 -85.79
C VAL A 765 68.67 59.54 -84.88
N GLU A 766 67.65 58.77 -84.53
CA GLU A 766 67.84 57.50 -83.85
C GLU A 766 68.41 56.46 -84.84
N VAL A 767 69.46 55.78 -84.43
CA VAL A 767 70.18 54.77 -85.20
C VAL A 767 70.11 53.46 -84.43
N LYS A 768 69.27 52.54 -84.90
CA LYS A 768 69.22 51.17 -84.40
C LYS A 768 70.32 50.35 -85.05
N TYR A 769 71.00 49.52 -84.27
CA TYR A 769 72.05 48.65 -84.76
C TYR A 769 72.12 47.37 -83.94
N GLY A 770 72.63 46.30 -84.56
CA GLY A 770 72.79 45.02 -83.88
C GLY A 770 74.10 44.35 -84.21
N ALA A 771 74.53 43.48 -83.31
CA ALA A 771 75.71 42.63 -83.46
C ALA A 771 75.35 41.17 -83.21
N PRO A 772 75.80 40.23 -84.06
CA PRO A 772 75.58 38.79 -83.90
C PRO A 772 76.54 38.13 -82.89
N SER A 773 77.52 38.87 -82.37
CA SER A 773 78.48 38.43 -81.35
C SER A 773 78.90 39.60 -80.46
N ASP A 774 79.42 39.30 -79.28
CA ASP A 774 80.07 40.27 -78.41
C ASP A 774 81.27 40.85 -79.17
N THR A 775 81.25 42.16 -79.42
CA THR A 775 82.29 42.82 -80.20
C THR A 775 82.35 44.29 -79.84
N LYS A 776 83.42 44.95 -80.29
CA LYS A 776 83.48 46.39 -80.29
C LYS A 776 82.90 46.92 -81.59
N ILE A 777 81.89 47.76 -81.46
CA ILE A 777 81.25 48.44 -82.59
C ILE A 777 81.66 49.90 -82.61
N GLU A 778 81.94 50.39 -83.80
CA GLU A 778 82.11 51.79 -84.13
C GLU A 778 81.06 52.19 -85.17
N ILE A 779 80.41 53.33 -84.98
CA ILE A 779 79.48 53.88 -85.95
C ILE A 779 79.98 55.24 -86.43
N PHE A 780 80.05 55.38 -87.73
CA PHE A 780 80.52 56.56 -88.44
C PHE A 780 79.41 57.15 -89.28
N VAL A 781 79.50 58.46 -89.50
CA VAL A 781 78.67 59.22 -90.45
C VAL A 781 79.61 59.87 -91.45
N TYR A 782 79.34 59.67 -92.73
CA TYR A 782 80.05 60.28 -93.85
C TYR A 782 79.11 61.16 -94.68
N ASN A 783 79.63 62.20 -95.32
CA ASN A 783 78.86 62.97 -96.32
C ASN A 783 78.95 62.30 -97.71
N VAL A 784 78.21 62.84 -98.69
CA VAL A 784 78.20 62.31 -100.07
C VAL A 784 79.56 62.28 -100.78
N SER A 785 80.53 63.09 -100.37
CA SER A 785 81.89 63.05 -100.93
C SER A 785 82.80 62.02 -100.23
N GLY A 786 82.25 61.24 -99.29
CA GLY A 786 82.98 60.22 -98.54
C GLY A 786 83.87 60.78 -97.41
N GLN A 787 83.74 62.07 -97.08
CA GLN A 787 84.47 62.67 -95.95
C GLN A 787 83.78 62.31 -94.64
N LEU A 788 84.57 61.94 -93.63
CA LEU A 788 84.06 61.65 -92.29
C LEU A 788 83.46 62.92 -91.69
N VAL A 789 82.21 62.81 -91.26
CA VAL A 789 81.44 63.90 -90.67
C VAL A 789 81.41 63.77 -89.16
N ARG A 790 81.10 62.57 -88.66
CA ARG A 790 81.07 62.29 -87.21
C ARG A 790 81.33 60.81 -86.92
N ARG A 791 82.04 60.54 -85.82
CA ARG A 791 82.02 59.26 -85.12
C ARG A 791 80.90 59.29 -84.09
N LEU A 792 79.87 58.48 -84.26
CA LEU A 792 78.71 58.46 -83.37
C LEU A 792 79.00 57.76 -82.07
N LEU A 793 79.62 56.59 -82.14
CA LEU A 793 80.04 55.85 -80.97
C LEU A 793 81.15 54.88 -81.31
N THR A 794 81.88 54.51 -80.27
CA THR A 794 82.81 53.40 -80.23
C THR A 794 82.61 52.73 -78.88
N ARG A 795 82.09 51.51 -78.84
CA ARG A 795 81.90 50.79 -77.58
C ARG A 795 81.89 49.28 -77.76
N GLU A 796 82.30 48.55 -76.73
CA GLU A 796 82.03 47.12 -76.62
C GLU A 796 80.57 46.90 -76.29
N ILE A 797 79.93 46.01 -77.06
CA ILE A 797 78.57 45.57 -76.83
C ILE A 797 78.53 44.05 -76.83
N PRO A 798 77.72 43.43 -75.96
CA PRO A 798 77.33 42.04 -76.14
C PRO A 798 76.59 41.83 -77.48
N ARG A 799 76.42 40.56 -77.87
CA ARG A 799 75.49 40.18 -78.93
C ARG A 799 74.10 40.70 -78.59
N GLY A 800 73.46 41.39 -79.53
CA GLY A 800 72.11 41.88 -79.37
C GLY A 800 71.81 43.09 -80.23
N GLU A 801 70.66 43.71 -79.98
CA GLU A 801 70.23 44.95 -80.63
C GLU A 801 70.36 46.13 -79.68
N TYR A 802 70.75 47.27 -80.23
CA TYR A 802 71.06 48.49 -79.52
C TYR A 802 70.62 49.71 -80.31
N THR A 803 70.63 50.86 -79.63
CA THR A 803 70.25 52.13 -80.23
C THR A 803 71.28 53.20 -79.90
N ALA A 804 71.54 54.08 -80.85
CA ALA A 804 72.37 55.26 -80.75
C ALA A 804 71.61 56.47 -81.30
N ILE A 805 72.05 57.67 -80.95
CA ILE A 805 71.43 58.90 -81.42
C ILE A 805 72.50 59.76 -82.10
N TRP A 806 72.20 60.22 -83.30
CA TRP A 806 72.98 61.23 -83.99
C TRP A 806 72.26 62.58 -83.94
N ASP A 807 72.82 63.51 -83.19
CA ASP A 807 72.32 64.89 -83.04
C ASP A 807 72.48 65.81 -84.28
N LEU A 808 72.71 65.24 -85.47
CA LEU A 808 72.91 65.97 -86.73
C LEU A 808 74.03 67.03 -86.69
N THR A 809 75.06 66.83 -85.86
CA THR A 809 76.25 67.70 -85.84
C THR A 809 77.52 66.95 -86.27
N ASP A 810 78.56 67.70 -86.67
CA ASP A 810 79.88 67.18 -87.06
C ASP A 810 80.76 66.84 -85.84
N GLU A 811 82.02 66.41 -86.03
CA GLU A 811 82.96 66.12 -84.93
C GLU A 811 83.24 67.33 -84.02
N ARG A 812 82.98 68.56 -84.46
CA ARG A 812 83.11 69.79 -83.65
C ARG A 812 81.80 70.17 -82.96
N ARG A 813 80.76 69.33 -83.08
CA ARG A 813 79.39 69.56 -82.62
C ARG A 813 78.73 70.78 -83.27
N LEU A 814 79.13 71.13 -84.49
CA LEU A 814 78.43 72.14 -85.28
C LEU A 814 77.38 71.44 -86.16
N PRO A 815 76.16 72.01 -86.30
CA PRO A 815 75.12 71.45 -87.17
C PRO A 815 75.66 71.18 -88.58
N VAL A 816 75.37 69.99 -89.09
CA VAL A 816 75.74 69.64 -90.45
C VAL A 816 74.75 70.27 -91.43
N SER A 817 75.20 70.54 -92.65
CA SER A 817 74.31 71.08 -93.68
C SER A 817 73.27 70.03 -94.13
N PRO A 818 72.08 70.44 -94.55
CA PRO A 818 71.15 69.56 -95.23
C PRO A 818 71.82 68.79 -96.39
N GLY A 819 71.66 67.47 -96.41
CA GLY A 819 72.28 66.60 -97.40
C GLY A 819 72.06 65.11 -97.13
N VAL A 820 72.59 64.29 -98.02
CA VAL A 820 72.61 62.83 -97.84
C VAL A 820 73.88 62.43 -97.08
N TYR A 821 73.71 61.61 -96.06
CA TYR A 821 74.76 61.10 -95.21
C TYR A 821 74.73 59.57 -95.23
N PHE A 822 75.89 58.96 -95.02
CA PHE A 822 76.04 57.51 -94.97
C PHE A 822 76.45 57.12 -93.56
N LEU A 823 75.60 56.34 -92.90
CA LEU A 823 75.95 55.64 -91.68
C LEU A 823 76.72 54.39 -92.04
N GLU A 824 77.83 54.18 -91.36
CA GLU A 824 78.62 52.97 -91.48
C GLU A 824 78.93 52.46 -90.08
N LEU A 825 78.41 51.29 -89.77
CA LEU A 825 78.80 50.49 -88.63
C LEU A 825 79.98 49.63 -89.03
N ARG A 826 81.01 49.60 -88.18
CA ARG A 826 82.16 48.71 -88.27
C ARG A 826 82.33 47.98 -86.96
N ALA A 827 82.71 46.73 -87.04
CA ALA A 827 83.05 45.88 -85.93
C ALA A 827 84.54 45.52 -86.00
N ASP A 828 85.18 45.36 -84.85
CA ASP A 828 86.61 45.00 -84.77
C ASP A 828 86.92 43.63 -85.39
N ASP A 829 85.93 42.75 -85.47
CA ASP A 829 86.02 41.44 -86.13
C ASP A 829 85.91 41.51 -87.67
N GLY A 830 85.83 42.72 -88.22
CA GLY A 830 85.75 42.98 -89.66
C GLY A 830 84.32 43.03 -90.21
N GLY A 831 83.30 42.80 -89.38
CA GLY A 831 81.90 43.01 -89.77
C GLY A 831 81.61 44.48 -90.04
N ALA A 832 80.78 44.76 -91.05
CA ALA A 832 80.33 46.13 -91.31
C ALA A 832 78.92 46.13 -91.90
N ALA A 833 78.18 47.19 -91.60
CA ALA A 833 76.88 47.45 -92.20
C ALA A 833 76.78 48.94 -92.52
N SER A 834 76.20 49.30 -93.66
CA SER A 834 76.04 50.71 -94.04
C SER A 834 74.63 51.02 -94.47
N LYS A 835 74.16 52.23 -94.16
CA LYS A 835 72.84 52.71 -94.53
C LYS A 835 72.84 54.19 -94.86
N ILE A 836 71.95 54.59 -95.75
CA ILE A 836 71.80 55.98 -96.16
C ILE A 836 70.83 56.68 -95.20
N VAL A 837 71.21 57.87 -94.75
CA VAL A 837 70.38 58.82 -94.01
C VAL A 837 70.24 60.07 -94.87
N ILE A 838 69.04 60.60 -95.00
CA ILE A 838 68.83 61.93 -95.59
C ILE A 838 68.56 62.88 -94.42
N ALA A 839 69.49 63.80 -94.17
CA ALA A 839 69.27 64.90 -93.23
C ALA A 839 68.83 66.12 -94.06
N ARG A 840 67.62 66.63 -93.84
CA ARG A 840 67.12 67.81 -94.56
C ARG A 840 67.20 69.07 -93.72
#